data_AF-A0A349YT36-F1
#
_entry.id   AF-A0A349YT36-F1
#
_cell.length_a   1.000
_cell.length_b   1.000
_cell.length_c   1.000
_cell.angle_alpha   90.00
_cell.angle_beta   90.00
_cell.angle_gamma   90.00
#
_symmetry.space_group_name_H-M   'P 1'
#
loop_
_entity.id
_entity.type
_entity.pdbx_description
1 polymer ?
#
loop_
_entity_poly.entity_id
_entity_poly.type
_entity_poly.pdbx_seq_one_letter_code
_entity_poly.pdbx_strand_id
1 'polypeptide(L)'
;MDDLKKFILSEVQKKKMDVQTGMELLGKLSAKETKNSEIAITGMAVRFPEAYTPEEFYSNLLNKIDSVRDYPKARRKLTDPWLPDEVCDTEEPYQRQAYIDHISEFDEHFFKLSIAEAKVMEPLQRLFMMCAYEALEDANCTNTKLQDLKVGIYVGNAELGQPRYKDLSEKLDGTGFVGGANSMMPARIAYYLGLNGPGVLVDSACASGLLGATMACEALRTGKIDYAIVCGAAMNLIPVVTEKITIMESPDTIVSPFDENANGTVWGEGIGVVILKRAEQAYQEKDHVYAVICGDGTNNNGNSASITAVDVKAQKTLISSVWKKFHINPEHIKYVEAQGTGTLVGDSIEVKSLTQAFAEYTDKKQICGLGTSKCNIGHTIGASGIAALIKAALSLEAGKVPPMQRFHNPNHYINFVNSPIYITDEPIELDENNPEQMIAINNFGFNGTNVHIVLKRAKQQKEEVVEKEEAYPLFLSAKTEETLMKMLIQYQQYLRETESTLENICYTAWCGREHFEKRLAVIAKSKKEMVVKLNALKECIKDETGKTEFPEGCFYLNKVSDSDRLNVEEALLYVQGKTVEPQVFSKKNLSKVQLPVYPFELKDRWIDKPLLETINPVTGRLMLATEEQDIYQIKLDKRSWRLDTNAVPGQTVISPDVYMEIFYQYALLYERGSRVCIRKIEIPENGNLAEVEEICAVVKKEEKQITITLQVEKKEKDMLLATANIQFVETENRKSLKLAVKAELEEKTVAREIGRRDCIRKINMDEKQAVFHVELPFPYRKDEKKHALHPALLERAMTIHYVETTGKQGIVKSCKEAVINRPLPLSFDAIIHLAEEDAVYNLELSDGEGVIAKFYGVCVKEAGLSHSEEETEDYMSVEQLKGYSENGYTSTQLLLAKIWCEQLGMKAVDLDQKFFEIGGNSVIAIAVMNQLSKAGIQGVT
;
A
#
# COMPACT_ATOMS: atom_id res chain seq x y z
N MET A 1 3.78 -45.17 20.17
CA MET A 1 5.05 -44.56 20.63
C MET A 1 5.20 -44.71 22.14
N ASP A 2 4.18 -44.38 22.93
CA ASP A 2 4.21 -44.55 24.39
C ASP A 2 4.44 -46.00 24.85
N ASP A 3 3.87 -46.99 24.15
CA ASP A 3 4.15 -48.40 24.45
C ASP A 3 5.62 -48.77 24.22
N LEU A 4 6.27 -48.12 23.26
CA LEU A 4 7.69 -48.33 22.97
C LEU A 4 8.58 -47.65 24.04
N LYS A 5 8.19 -46.47 24.53
CA LYS A 5 8.85 -45.82 25.68
C LYS A 5 8.70 -46.66 26.95
N LYS A 6 7.48 -47.14 27.23
CA LYS A 6 7.20 -48.06 28.35
C LYS A 6 7.98 -49.37 28.21
N PHE A 7 8.10 -49.90 26.99
CA PHE A 7 8.94 -51.08 26.72
C PHE A 7 10.41 -50.80 27.01
N ILE A 8 10.99 -49.70 26.51
CA ILE A 8 12.39 -49.34 26.78
C ILE A 8 12.62 -49.16 28.29
N LEU A 9 11.76 -48.43 28.98
CA LEU A 9 11.83 -48.27 30.44
C LEU A 9 11.72 -49.61 31.16
N SER A 10 10.84 -50.51 30.69
CA SER A 10 10.69 -51.86 31.24
C SER A 10 11.93 -52.74 31.02
N GLU A 11 12.57 -52.65 29.86
CA GLU A 11 13.78 -53.42 29.57
C GLU A 11 15.01 -52.89 30.33
N VAL A 12 15.08 -51.58 30.55
CA VAL A 12 16.07 -50.97 31.47
C VAL A 12 15.82 -51.43 32.91
N GLN A 13 14.56 -51.40 33.37
CA GLN A 13 14.18 -51.87 34.71
C GLN A 13 14.49 -53.36 34.92
N LYS A 14 14.28 -54.20 33.89
CA LYS A 14 14.61 -55.63 33.91
C LYS A 14 16.10 -55.92 33.72
N LYS A 15 16.96 -54.89 33.60
CA LYS A 15 18.41 -55.01 33.32
C LYS A 15 18.74 -55.78 32.03
N LYS A 16 17.80 -55.83 31.08
CA LYS A 16 18.00 -56.40 29.74
C LYS A 16 18.56 -55.37 28.74
N MET A 17 18.51 -54.10 29.12
CA MET A 17 19.07 -52.97 28.40
C MET A 17 19.81 -52.09 29.42
N ASP A 18 21.00 -51.59 29.08
CA ASP A 18 21.71 -50.66 29.94
C ASP A 18 21.06 -49.26 29.90
N VAL A 19 21.27 -48.48 30.96
CA VAL A 19 20.64 -47.17 31.14
C VAL A 19 21.02 -46.19 30.03
N GLN A 20 22.25 -46.26 29.52
CA GLN A 20 22.75 -45.32 28.52
C GLN A 20 22.12 -45.59 27.15
N THR A 21 22.03 -46.85 26.73
CA THR A 21 21.29 -47.27 25.53
C THR A 21 19.81 -46.92 25.64
N GLY A 22 19.20 -47.13 26.83
CA GLY A 22 17.82 -46.74 27.10
C GLY A 22 17.60 -45.24 26.95
N MET A 23 18.49 -44.41 27.51
CA MET A 23 18.45 -42.95 27.37
C MET A 23 18.64 -42.50 25.92
N GLU A 24 19.54 -43.11 25.15
CA GLU A 24 19.71 -42.79 23.72
C GLU A 24 18.47 -43.13 22.89
N LEU A 25 17.86 -44.30 23.12
CA LEU A 25 16.65 -44.72 22.41
C LEU A 25 15.45 -43.84 22.77
N LEU A 26 15.27 -43.52 24.06
CA LEU A 26 14.27 -42.54 24.50
C LEU A 26 14.55 -41.16 23.91
N GLY A 27 15.80 -40.73 23.88
CA GLY A 27 16.23 -39.48 23.23
C GLY A 27 15.87 -39.45 21.75
N LYS A 28 16.11 -40.54 21.01
CA LYS A 28 15.73 -40.66 19.58
C LYS A 28 14.21 -40.68 19.38
N LEU A 29 13.45 -41.30 20.27
CA LEU A 29 11.98 -41.33 20.20
C LEU A 29 11.37 -39.96 20.52
N SER A 30 11.86 -39.30 21.56
CA SER A 30 11.45 -37.94 21.93
C SER A 30 11.88 -36.91 20.86
N ALA A 31 13.04 -37.08 20.24
CA ALA A 31 13.49 -36.27 19.10
C ALA A 31 12.60 -36.44 17.85
N LYS A 32 11.95 -37.61 17.69
CA LYS A 32 11.02 -37.87 16.60
C LYS A 32 9.63 -37.25 16.86
N GLU A 33 9.16 -37.27 18.10
CA GLU A 33 7.93 -36.58 18.51
C GLU A 33 8.07 -35.04 18.46
N THR A 34 9.19 -34.48 18.92
CA THR A 34 9.46 -33.04 18.85
C THR A 34 9.54 -32.51 17.41
N LYS A 35 10.07 -33.29 16.47
CA LYS A 35 10.14 -32.90 15.04
C LYS A 35 8.77 -32.67 14.38
N ASN A 36 7.71 -33.30 14.88
CA ASN A 36 6.35 -33.18 14.36
C ASN A 36 5.38 -32.61 15.41
N SER A 37 5.88 -31.90 16.43
CA SER A 37 5.00 -31.36 17.46
C SER A 37 4.06 -30.30 16.88
N GLU A 38 2.80 -30.37 17.28
CA GLU A 38 1.75 -29.44 16.92
C GLU A 38 1.98 -28.04 17.51
N ILE A 39 1.59 -27.00 16.77
CA ILE A 39 1.76 -25.59 17.16
C ILE A 39 0.37 -24.97 17.33
N ALA A 40 0.09 -24.44 18.52
CA ALA A 40 -1.16 -23.77 18.84
C ALA A 40 -1.10 -22.29 18.43
N ILE A 41 -2.22 -21.79 17.91
CA ILE A 41 -2.51 -20.37 17.74
C ILE A 41 -3.30 -19.94 18.98
N THR A 42 -2.72 -19.09 19.82
CA THR A 42 -3.30 -18.72 21.12
C THR A 42 -3.80 -17.28 21.20
N GLY A 43 -3.35 -16.40 20.30
CA GLY A 43 -3.79 -15.01 20.27
C GLY A 43 -3.65 -14.40 18.89
N MET A 44 -4.51 -13.42 18.56
CA MET A 44 -4.63 -12.86 17.22
C MET A 44 -4.97 -11.37 17.28
N ALA A 45 -4.49 -10.59 16.31
CA ALA A 45 -4.91 -9.21 16.08
C ALA A 45 -4.83 -8.87 14.60
N VAL A 46 -5.70 -7.97 14.13
CA VAL A 46 -5.75 -7.57 12.72
C VAL A 46 -6.00 -6.08 12.56
N ARG A 47 -5.57 -5.53 11.42
CA ARG A 47 -6.10 -4.32 10.81
C ARG A 47 -6.25 -4.62 9.33
N PHE A 48 -7.46 -4.98 8.91
CA PHE A 48 -7.80 -5.22 7.52
C PHE A 48 -8.78 -4.14 7.03
N PRO A 49 -8.95 -3.98 5.72
CA PRO A 49 -9.95 -3.08 5.16
C PRO A 49 -11.32 -3.35 5.81
N GLU A 50 -11.92 -2.31 6.40
CA GLU A 50 -13.21 -2.37 7.11
C GLU A 50 -13.27 -3.35 8.31
N ALA A 51 -12.12 -3.78 8.87
CA ALA A 51 -12.06 -4.65 10.04
C ALA A 51 -10.87 -4.32 10.96
N TYR A 52 -11.17 -3.96 12.20
CA TYR A 52 -10.21 -3.65 13.26
C TYR A 52 -9.97 -4.80 14.22
N THR A 53 -10.84 -5.82 14.22
CA THR A 53 -10.68 -7.03 15.06
C THR A 53 -10.82 -8.31 14.24
N PRO A 54 -10.28 -9.45 14.72
CA PRO A 54 -10.44 -10.74 14.05
C PRO A 54 -11.92 -11.12 13.84
N GLU A 55 -12.80 -10.78 14.77
CA GLU A 55 -14.24 -11.05 14.71
C GLU A 55 -14.92 -10.22 13.61
N GLU A 56 -14.58 -8.93 13.50
CA GLU A 56 -15.06 -8.07 12.42
C GLU A 56 -14.60 -8.60 11.06
N PHE A 57 -13.34 -9.00 10.94
CA PHE A 57 -12.80 -9.59 9.71
C PHE A 57 -13.58 -10.84 9.32
N TYR A 58 -13.77 -11.77 10.25
CA TYR A 58 -14.50 -13.01 9.98
C TYR A 58 -15.98 -12.77 9.66
N SER A 59 -16.63 -11.83 10.36
CA SER A 59 -17.99 -11.38 10.06
C SER A 59 -18.10 -10.79 8.65
N ASN A 60 -17.15 -9.94 8.24
CA ASN A 60 -17.12 -9.36 6.90
C ASN A 60 -17.02 -10.44 5.81
N LEU A 61 -16.20 -11.47 6.05
CA LEU A 61 -16.08 -12.61 5.14
C LEU A 61 -17.39 -13.42 5.05
N LEU A 62 -18.04 -13.70 6.19
CA LEU A 62 -19.33 -14.40 6.22
C LEU A 62 -20.41 -13.64 5.45
N ASN A 63 -20.40 -12.31 5.55
CA ASN A 63 -21.36 -11.43 4.90
C ASN A 63 -20.97 -11.03 3.46
N LYS A 64 -19.92 -11.64 2.88
CA LYS A 64 -19.44 -11.36 1.52
C LYS A 64 -19.14 -9.87 1.27
N ILE A 65 -18.62 -9.16 2.28
CA ILE A 65 -18.25 -7.74 2.13
C ILE A 65 -17.07 -7.62 1.17
N ASP A 66 -17.17 -6.73 0.18
CA ASP A 66 -16.08 -6.32 -0.72
C ASP A 66 -15.55 -4.96 -0.28
N SER A 67 -14.28 -4.96 0.16
CA SER A 67 -13.61 -3.80 0.70
C SER A 67 -12.74 -3.06 -0.32
N VAL A 68 -12.81 -3.42 -1.61
CA VAL A 68 -12.16 -2.65 -2.69
C VAL A 68 -12.91 -1.34 -2.92
N ARG A 69 -12.24 -0.22 -2.67
CA ARG A 69 -12.83 1.12 -2.63
C ARG A 69 -11.85 2.19 -3.11
N ASP A 70 -12.37 3.40 -3.32
CA ASP A 70 -11.55 4.54 -3.66
C ASP A 70 -10.64 4.93 -2.49
N TYR A 71 -9.57 5.65 -2.80
CA TYR A 71 -8.57 6.02 -1.80
C TYR A 71 -9.18 6.88 -0.67
N PRO A 72 -9.00 6.52 0.62
CA PRO A 72 -9.73 7.15 1.71
C PRO A 72 -9.51 8.66 1.80
N LYS A 73 -10.60 9.42 1.92
CA LYS A 73 -10.55 10.90 2.07
C LYS A 73 -9.72 11.35 3.28
N ALA A 74 -9.73 10.59 4.36
CA ALA A 74 -8.90 10.87 5.53
C ALA A 74 -7.40 10.77 5.19
N ARG A 75 -7.01 9.76 4.42
CA ARG A 75 -5.63 9.56 3.97
C ARG A 75 -5.18 10.61 2.95
N ARG A 76 -6.07 11.06 2.06
CA ARG A 76 -5.78 12.20 1.17
C ARG A 76 -5.28 13.44 1.92
N LYS A 77 -5.85 13.75 3.10
CA LYS A 77 -5.37 14.86 3.93
C LYS A 77 -3.91 14.70 4.38
N LEU A 78 -3.45 13.46 4.51
CA LEU A 78 -2.09 13.11 4.90
C LEU A 78 -1.13 13.07 3.69
N THR A 79 -1.61 12.66 2.52
CA THR A 79 -0.77 12.36 1.34
C THR A 79 -0.80 13.41 0.23
N ASP A 80 -1.95 14.05 -0.04
CA ASP A 80 -2.06 15.12 -1.05
C ASP A 80 -1.01 16.25 -0.86
N PRO A 81 -0.65 16.67 0.37
CA PRO A 81 0.39 17.70 0.57
C PRO A 81 1.81 17.31 0.11
N TRP A 82 2.04 16.03 -0.21
CA TRP A 82 3.33 15.50 -0.64
C TRP A 82 3.37 15.15 -2.13
N LEU A 83 2.24 15.31 -2.81
CA LEU A 83 2.12 15.08 -4.24
C LEU A 83 2.26 16.39 -5.01
N PRO A 84 2.77 16.34 -6.25
CA PRO A 84 2.70 17.48 -7.15
C PRO A 84 1.23 17.91 -7.36
N ASP A 85 0.97 19.22 -7.42
CA ASP A 85 -0.39 19.75 -7.63
C ASP A 85 -1.03 19.18 -8.89
N GLU A 86 -0.23 18.87 -9.92
CA GLU A 86 -0.69 18.31 -11.19
C GLU A 86 -1.29 16.90 -11.05
N VAL A 87 -0.83 16.15 -10.04
CA VAL A 87 -1.43 14.87 -9.67
C VAL A 87 -2.74 15.12 -8.94
N CYS A 88 -2.74 16.03 -7.97
CA CYS A 88 -3.89 16.39 -7.16
C CYS A 88 -5.05 17.05 -7.95
N ASP A 89 -4.75 17.69 -9.08
CA ASP A 89 -5.72 18.34 -9.97
C ASP A 89 -6.48 17.35 -10.89
N THR A 90 -6.08 16.07 -10.94
CA THR A 90 -6.89 15.02 -11.59
C THR A 90 -8.10 14.66 -10.74
N GLU A 91 -9.25 14.31 -11.36
CA GLU A 91 -10.47 14.01 -10.58
C GLU A 91 -10.26 12.82 -9.63
N GLU A 92 -9.53 11.78 -10.06
CA GLU A 92 -9.20 10.60 -9.25
C GLU A 92 -7.73 10.19 -9.45
N PRO A 93 -6.78 10.77 -8.67
CA PRO A 93 -5.36 10.50 -8.83
C PRO A 93 -4.92 9.15 -8.31
N TYR A 94 -5.74 8.48 -7.50
CA TYR A 94 -5.37 7.28 -6.77
C TYR A 94 -6.04 6.03 -7.34
N GLN A 95 -5.32 4.91 -7.31
CA GLN A 95 -5.86 3.62 -7.72
C GLN A 95 -6.98 3.17 -6.77
N ARG A 96 -7.92 2.36 -7.27
CA ARG A 96 -8.90 1.68 -6.43
C ARG A 96 -8.29 0.39 -5.87
N GLN A 97 -8.25 0.25 -4.55
CA GLN A 97 -7.65 -0.90 -3.84
C GLN A 97 -8.44 -1.16 -2.55
N ALA A 98 -8.08 -2.20 -1.79
CA ALA A 98 -8.64 -2.40 -0.47
C ALA A 98 -7.75 -1.72 0.59
N TYR A 99 -8.22 -0.60 1.15
CA TYR A 99 -7.43 0.27 2.01
C TYR A 99 -7.74 0.13 3.50
N ILE A 100 -6.73 0.32 4.35
CA ILE A 100 -6.92 0.61 5.78
C ILE A 100 -6.99 2.12 6.02
N ASP A 101 -7.79 2.58 7.00
CA ASP A 101 -8.07 4.02 7.21
C ASP A 101 -7.10 4.71 8.18
N HIS A 102 -6.97 4.19 9.40
CA HIS A 102 -6.36 4.87 10.54
C HIS A 102 -4.83 4.72 10.63
N ILE A 103 -4.11 4.93 9.52
CA ILE A 103 -2.65 4.69 9.44
C ILE A 103 -1.79 5.72 10.23
N SER A 104 -2.34 6.89 10.53
CA SER A 104 -1.66 7.90 11.36
C SER A 104 -1.83 7.65 12.85
N GLU A 105 -2.79 6.82 13.26
CA GLU A 105 -3.18 6.70 14.66
C GLU A 105 -2.19 5.85 15.47
N PHE A 106 -1.73 6.38 16.60
CA PHE A 106 -0.82 5.69 17.51
C PHE A 106 -0.87 6.27 18.93
N ASP A 107 -0.67 5.42 19.94
CA ASP A 107 -0.55 5.80 21.35
C ASP A 107 0.93 5.80 21.80
N GLU A 108 1.65 6.87 21.46
CA GLU A 108 3.09 6.95 21.74
C GLU A 108 3.40 6.95 23.24
N HIS A 109 2.46 7.44 24.07
CA HIS A 109 2.65 7.50 25.52
C HIS A 109 2.59 6.10 26.12
N PHE A 110 1.67 5.25 25.65
CA PHE A 110 1.63 3.85 26.02
C PHE A 110 2.95 3.13 25.70
N PHE A 111 3.55 3.43 24.55
CA PHE A 111 4.82 2.83 24.12
C PHE A 111 6.08 3.52 24.64
N LYS A 112 5.92 4.54 25.51
CA LYS A 112 7.03 5.33 26.10
C LYS A 112 7.92 6.00 25.04
N LEU A 113 7.32 6.46 23.94
CA LEU A 113 8.00 7.14 22.84
C LEU A 113 7.73 8.64 22.87
N SER A 114 8.68 9.43 22.37
CA SER A 114 8.45 10.87 22.19
C SER A 114 7.53 11.13 20.99
N ILE A 115 6.79 12.24 21.01
CA ILE A 115 5.95 12.65 19.86
C ILE A 115 6.80 12.80 18.60
N ALA A 116 8.00 13.38 18.71
CA ALA A 116 8.88 13.62 17.57
C ALA A 116 9.31 12.29 16.92
N GLU A 117 9.68 11.29 17.72
CA GLU A 117 10.00 9.95 17.22
C GLU A 117 8.78 9.29 16.60
N ALA A 118 7.63 9.32 17.28
CA ALA A 118 6.40 8.69 16.79
C ALA A 118 5.96 9.24 15.43
N LYS A 119 6.15 10.53 15.15
CA LYS A 119 5.84 11.14 13.85
C LYS A 119 6.71 10.64 12.71
N VAL A 120 8.00 10.38 12.96
CA VAL A 120 8.93 9.92 11.91
C VAL A 120 8.98 8.39 11.78
N MET A 121 8.38 7.66 12.72
CA MET A 121 8.19 6.22 12.58
C MET A 121 7.29 5.90 11.38
N GLU A 122 7.72 4.94 10.59
CA GLU A 122 6.91 4.37 9.52
C GLU A 122 5.60 3.77 10.11
N PRO A 123 4.44 3.95 9.46
CA PRO A 123 3.16 3.54 10.05
C PRO A 123 3.04 2.04 10.38
N LEU A 124 3.58 1.13 9.57
CA LEU A 124 3.57 -0.31 9.89
C LEU A 124 4.37 -0.59 11.17
N GLN A 125 5.47 0.12 11.47
CA GLN A 125 6.15 -0.03 12.76
C GLN A 125 5.21 0.29 13.93
N ARG A 126 4.44 1.38 13.85
CA ARG A 126 3.47 1.78 14.88
C ARG A 126 2.33 0.77 15.02
N LEU A 127 1.75 0.37 13.89
CA LEU A 127 0.62 -0.56 13.85
C LEU A 127 1.03 -1.96 14.32
N PHE A 128 2.24 -2.44 13.97
CA PHE A 128 2.75 -3.71 14.47
C PHE A 128 2.97 -3.70 15.99
N MET A 129 3.44 -2.60 16.57
CA MET A 129 3.58 -2.50 18.03
C MET A 129 2.22 -2.62 18.73
N MET A 130 1.18 -1.95 18.21
CA MET A 130 -0.18 -2.05 18.75
C MET A 130 -0.76 -3.46 18.56
N CYS A 131 -0.73 -4.00 17.34
CA CYS A 131 -1.29 -5.31 17.04
C CYS A 131 -0.55 -6.45 17.77
N ALA A 132 0.77 -6.35 17.95
CA ALA A 132 1.53 -7.34 18.72
C ALA A 132 1.13 -7.33 20.20
N TYR A 133 0.92 -6.14 20.78
CA TYR A 133 0.43 -6.02 22.15
C TYR A 133 -1.01 -6.58 22.29
N GLU A 134 -1.91 -6.22 21.37
CA GLU A 134 -3.28 -6.76 21.33
C GLU A 134 -3.31 -8.29 21.20
N ALA A 135 -2.51 -8.86 20.30
CA ALA A 135 -2.45 -10.31 20.12
C ALA A 135 -1.89 -11.03 21.35
N LEU A 136 -0.97 -10.39 22.10
CA LEU A 136 -0.47 -10.91 23.37
C LEU A 136 -1.53 -10.84 24.48
N GLU A 137 -2.31 -9.77 24.55
CA GLU A 137 -3.44 -9.70 25.48
C GLU A 137 -4.54 -10.72 25.12
N ASP A 138 -4.82 -10.90 23.84
CA ASP A 138 -5.73 -11.94 23.37
C ASP A 138 -5.23 -13.35 23.74
N ALA A 139 -3.91 -13.58 23.63
CA ALA A 139 -3.24 -14.79 24.15
C ALA A 139 -3.19 -14.88 25.68
N ASN A 140 -3.75 -13.91 26.42
CA ASN A 140 -3.69 -13.81 27.86
C ASN A 140 -2.26 -13.92 28.41
N CYS A 141 -1.32 -13.28 27.71
CA CYS A 141 0.10 -13.33 27.99
C CYS A 141 0.64 -11.95 28.36
N THR A 142 0.96 -11.76 29.63
CA THR A 142 1.52 -10.52 30.16
C THR A 142 2.99 -10.34 29.77
N ASN A 143 3.44 -9.09 29.65
CA ASN A 143 4.84 -8.76 29.39
C ASN A 143 5.76 -9.30 30.50
N THR A 144 5.29 -9.28 31.76
CA THR A 144 6.03 -9.87 32.89
C THR A 144 6.33 -11.35 32.67
N LYS A 145 5.39 -12.11 32.10
CA LYS A 145 5.57 -13.54 31.79
C LYS A 145 6.57 -13.77 30.65
N LEU A 146 6.72 -12.82 29.73
CA LEU A 146 7.61 -12.95 28.58
C LEU A 146 9.10 -12.74 28.92
N GLN A 147 9.43 -12.05 30.02
CA GLN A 147 10.81 -11.68 30.36
C GLN A 147 11.76 -12.88 30.49
N ASP A 148 11.25 -14.00 30.99
CA ASP A 148 12.03 -15.24 31.20
C ASP A 148 11.98 -16.20 29.99
N LEU A 149 11.26 -15.83 28.92
CA LEU A 149 11.00 -16.69 27.77
C LEU A 149 11.82 -16.27 26.55
N LYS A 150 12.18 -17.26 25.73
CA LYS A 150 12.77 -16.98 24.40
C LYS A 150 11.64 -16.72 23.42
N VAL A 151 11.31 -15.46 23.19
CA VAL A 151 10.25 -15.06 22.27
C VAL A 151 10.83 -14.68 20.92
N GLY A 152 10.52 -15.44 19.87
CA GLY A 152 10.87 -15.10 18.50
C GLY A 152 9.87 -14.13 17.88
N ILE A 153 10.33 -13.19 17.05
CA ILE A 153 9.49 -12.22 16.33
C ILE A 153 9.78 -12.36 14.84
N TYR A 154 8.76 -12.70 14.06
CA TYR A 154 8.88 -12.97 12.63
C TYR A 154 7.91 -12.05 11.88
N VAL A 155 8.44 -10.99 11.27
CA VAL A 155 7.64 -10.00 10.55
C VAL A 155 7.75 -10.26 9.05
N GLY A 156 6.65 -10.70 8.44
CA GLY A 156 6.50 -10.73 7.00
C GLY A 156 6.06 -9.35 6.48
N ASN A 157 6.88 -8.73 5.64
CA ASN A 157 6.51 -7.48 4.96
C ASN A 157 6.99 -7.55 3.52
N ALA A 158 6.18 -7.02 2.62
CA ALA A 158 6.57 -6.81 1.22
C ALA A 158 6.17 -5.37 0.87
N GLU A 159 7.16 -4.55 0.48
CA GLU A 159 6.91 -3.15 0.14
C GLU A 159 5.97 -3.07 -1.07
N LEU A 160 4.95 -2.20 -0.97
CA LEU A 160 3.97 -1.95 -2.04
C LEU A 160 3.97 -0.46 -2.38
N GLY A 161 4.24 -0.14 -3.65
CA GLY A 161 4.17 1.22 -4.17
C GLY A 161 5.34 2.12 -3.78
N GLN A 162 5.35 3.32 -4.36
CA GLN A 162 6.26 4.43 -4.09
C GLN A 162 5.46 5.75 -4.18
N PRO A 163 5.86 6.83 -3.49
CA PRO A 163 6.97 6.92 -2.54
C PRO A 163 6.70 6.20 -1.19
N ARG A 164 7.76 5.81 -0.49
CA ARG A 164 7.66 5.26 0.88
C ARG A 164 7.63 6.38 1.92
N TYR A 165 7.25 6.03 3.14
CA TYR A 165 7.16 7.00 4.25
C TYR A 165 8.45 7.77 4.50
N LYS A 166 9.60 7.09 4.47
CA LYS A 166 10.90 7.74 4.65
C LYS A 166 11.24 8.72 3.53
N ASP A 167 10.67 8.52 2.34
CA ASP A 167 10.87 9.40 1.19
C ASP A 167 10.03 10.71 1.35
N LEU A 168 9.08 10.74 2.30
CA LEU A 168 8.39 11.95 2.75
C LEU A 168 9.21 12.72 3.81
N SER A 169 10.26 12.14 4.38
CA SER A 169 11.05 12.82 5.42
C SER A 169 12.26 13.54 4.85
N GLU A 170 12.36 14.83 5.13
CA GLU A 170 13.58 15.62 4.88
C GLU A 170 14.61 15.48 6.01
N LYS A 171 14.16 15.05 7.19
CA LYS A 171 15.04 14.81 8.33
C LYS A 171 15.77 13.49 8.12
N LEU A 172 17.01 13.60 7.69
CA LEU A 172 17.99 12.50 7.63
C LEU A 172 18.79 12.37 8.95
N ASP A 173 18.22 12.81 10.08
CA ASP A 173 18.85 12.61 11.39
C ASP A 173 18.71 11.15 11.87
N GLY A 174 19.37 10.82 12.99
CA GLY A 174 19.33 9.46 13.53
C GLY A 174 17.91 8.95 13.85
N THR A 175 16.98 9.84 14.22
CA THR A 175 15.60 9.48 14.53
C THR A 175 14.83 9.14 13.25
N GLY A 176 15.02 9.93 12.18
CA GLY A 176 14.46 9.64 10.86
C GLY A 176 14.99 8.34 10.26
N PHE A 177 16.29 8.06 10.41
CA PHE A 177 16.90 6.81 9.94
C PHE A 177 16.26 5.57 10.60
N VAL A 178 16.14 5.57 11.93
CA VAL A 178 15.50 4.47 12.67
C VAL A 178 14.00 4.40 12.35
N GLY A 179 13.33 5.55 12.22
CA GLY A 179 11.92 5.64 11.87
C GLY A 179 11.58 5.02 10.50
N GLY A 180 12.48 5.09 9.52
CA GLY A 180 12.28 4.57 8.17
C GLY A 180 12.88 3.19 7.87
N ALA A 181 13.59 2.56 8.82
CA ALA A 181 14.29 1.30 8.57
C ALA A 181 13.37 0.07 8.78
N ASN A 182 13.20 -0.77 7.75
CA ASN A 182 12.32 -1.95 7.84
C ASN A 182 12.73 -2.95 8.94
N SER A 183 14.03 -3.07 9.21
CA SER A 183 14.54 -3.93 10.29
C SER A 183 14.07 -3.50 11.69
N MET A 184 13.56 -2.26 11.82
CA MET A 184 13.00 -1.77 13.08
C MET A 184 11.61 -2.32 13.38
N MET A 185 10.90 -2.88 12.41
CA MET A 185 9.58 -3.50 12.63
C MET A 185 9.64 -4.60 13.72
N PRO A 186 10.47 -5.66 13.60
CA PRO A 186 10.63 -6.63 14.68
C PRO A 186 11.40 -6.05 15.88
N ALA A 187 12.38 -5.18 15.65
CA ALA A 187 13.25 -4.68 16.72
C ALA A 187 12.51 -3.82 17.75
N ARG A 188 11.54 -3.00 17.32
CA ARG A 188 10.75 -2.15 18.23
C ARG A 188 9.80 -2.95 19.10
N ILE A 189 9.21 -4.02 18.57
CA ILE A 189 8.41 -4.98 19.36
C ILE A 189 9.31 -5.59 20.45
N ALA A 190 10.48 -6.10 20.06
CA ALA A 190 11.44 -6.70 20.99
C ALA A 190 11.87 -5.71 22.07
N TYR A 191 12.22 -4.49 21.67
CA TYR A 191 12.71 -3.43 22.55
C TYR A 191 11.65 -3.02 23.58
N TYR A 192 10.41 -2.79 23.14
CA TYR A 192 9.33 -2.37 24.04
C TYR A 192 8.97 -3.46 25.06
N LEU A 193 8.90 -4.71 24.61
CA LEU A 193 8.56 -5.86 25.44
C LEU A 193 9.77 -6.44 26.21
N GLY A 194 10.98 -5.91 26.03
CA GLY A 194 12.18 -6.42 26.68
C GLY A 194 12.55 -7.86 26.29
N LEU A 195 12.26 -8.26 25.04
CA LEU A 195 12.43 -9.64 24.57
C LEU A 195 13.85 -9.88 24.05
N ASN A 196 14.40 -11.05 24.39
CA ASN A 196 15.78 -11.44 24.05
C ASN A 196 15.87 -12.54 22.97
N GLY A 197 14.74 -12.92 22.35
CA GLY A 197 14.72 -13.89 21.26
C GLY A 197 15.00 -13.25 19.89
N PRO A 198 15.02 -14.06 18.81
CA PRO A 198 15.35 -13.58 17.48
C PRO A 198 14.27 -12.66 16.91
N GLY A 199 14.65 -11.49 16.38
CA GLY A 199 13.79 -10.62 15.57
C GLY A 199 14.18 -10.69 14.10
N VAL A 200 13.25 -11.12 13.24
CA VAL A 200 13.51 -11.38 11.81
C VAL A 200 12.47 -10.66 10.95
N LEU A 201 12.95 -9.96 9.93
CA LEU A 201 12.14 -9.47 8.83
C LEU A 201 12.24 -10.46 7.67
N VAL A 202 11.10 -10.88 7.12
CA VAL A 202 11.00 -11.83 6.01
C VAL A 202 10.34 -11.13 4.82
N ASP A 203 11.02 -11.11 3.68
CA ASP A 203 10.46 -10.69 2.41
C ASP A 203 10.60 -11.81 1.37
N SER A 204 9.48 -12.47 1.11
CA SER A 204 9.29 -13.44 0.03
C SER A 204 8.08 -13.06 -0.82
N ALA A 205 7.90 -11.76 -1.05
CA ALA A 205 6.74 -11.20 -1.73
C ALA A 205 5.42 -11.61 -1.06
N CYS A 206 4.49 -12.19 -1.82
CA CYS A 206 3.17 -12.58 -1.32
C CYS A 206 3.21 -13.65 -0.21
N ALA A 207 4.31 -14.42 -0.13
CA ALA A 207 4.47 -15.50 0.84
C ALA A 207 5.06 -15.06 2.20
N SER A 208 5.44 -13.78 2.36
CA SER A 208 6.25 -13.29 3.50
C SER A 208 5.71 -13.68 4.87
N GLY A 209 4.45 -13.37 5.17
CA GLY A 209 3.86 -13.66 6.48
C GLY A 209 3.79 -15.15 6.80
N LEU A 210 3.35 -15.98 5.84
CA LEU A 210 3.23 -17.43 6.07
C LEU A 210 4.58 -18.15 6.10
N LEU A 211 5.57 -17.65 5.36
CA LEU A 211 6.95 -18.11 5.49
C LEU A 211 7.49 -17.81 6.89
N GLY A 212 7.22 -16.61 7.42
CA GLY A 212 7.52 -16.25 8.81
C GLY A 212 6.87 -17.22 9.82
N ALA A 213 5.61 -17.58 9.61
CA ALA A 213 4.91 -18.58 10.44
C ALA A 213 5.60 -19.95 10.40
N THR A 214 6.04 -20.40 9.23
CA THR A 214 6.75 -21.69 9.07
C THR A 214 8.10 -21.66 9.79
N MET A 215 8.86 -20.56 9.69
CA MET A 215 10.11 -20.37 10.42
C MET A 215 9.91 -20.40 11.94
N ALA A 216 8.84 -19.75 12.42
CA ALA A 216 8.45 -19.77 13.83
C ALA A 216 8.06 -21.18 14.30
N CYS A 217 7.27 -21.91 13.51
CA CYS A 217 6.88 -23.29 13.81
C CYS A 217 8.12 -24.18 14.00
N GLU A 218 9.08 -24.14 13.07
CA GLU A 218 10.32 -24.91 13.20
C GLU A 218 11.14 -24.52 14.44
N ALA A 219 11.24 -23.23 14.75
CA ALA A 219 11.95 -22.75 15.94
C ALA A 219 11.27 -23.21 17.25
N LEU A 220 9.93 -23.24 17.29
CA LEU A 220 9.14 -23.76 18.40
C LEU A 220 9.31 -25.28 18.57
N ARG A 221 9.20 -26.05 17.48
CA ARG A 221 9.39 -27.51 17.46
C ARG A 221 10.78 -27.93 17.93
N THR A 222 11.79 -27.16 17.53
CA THR A 222 13.19 -27.43 17.91
C THR A 222 13.58 -26.88 19.28
N GLY A 223 12.67 -26.20 19.99
CA GLY A 223 12.92 -25.63 21.32
C GLY A 223 13.91 -24.45 21.31
N LYS A 224 14.15 -23.82 20.15
CA LYS A 224 14.98 -22.61 20.04
C LYS A 224 14.29 -21.40 20.66
N ILE A 225 12.96 -21.38 20.57
CA ILE A 225 12.07 -20.38 21.17
C ILE A 225 10.92 -21.09 21.90
N ASP A 226 10.31 -20.38 22.83
CA ASP A 226 9.16 -20.83 23.63
C ASP A 226 7.84 -20.28 23.07
N TYR A 227 7.90 -19.05 22.56
CA TYR A 227 6.79 -18.31 21.98
C TYR A 227 7.24 -17.67 20.68
N ALA A 228 6.30 -17.46 19.76
CA ALA A 228 6.54 -16.65 18.58
C ALA A 228 5.44 -15.61 18.39
N ILE A 229 5.85 -14.38 18.09
CA ILE A 229 5.01 -13.32 17.55
C ILE A 229 5.24 -13.33 16.04
N VAL A 230 4.21 -13.71 15.27
CA VAL A 230 4.30 -13.76 13.81
C VAL A 230 3.39 -12.71 13.22
N CYS A 231 3.96 -11.85 12.38
CA CYS A 231 3.26 -10.72 11.80
C CYS A 231 3.29 -10.79 10.26
N GLY A 232 2.28 -10.23 9.61
CA GLY A 232 2.24 -10.02 8.17
C GLY A 232 1.65 -8.66 7.85
N ALA A 233 2.29 -7.87 6.99
CA ALA A 233 1.74 -6.60 6.52
C ALA A 233 1.92 -6.34 5.03
N ALA A 234 1.04 -5.48 4.50
CA ALA A 234 1.22 -4.72 3.27
C ALA A 234 0.49 -3.38 3.40
N MET A 235 1.09 -2.30 2.89
CA MET A 235 0.49 -0.98 2.87
C MET A 235 1.02 -0.20 1.68
N ASN A 236 0.13 0.50 0.98
CA ASN A 236 0.46 1.34 -0.17
C ASN A 236 0.18 2.80 0.19
N LEU A 237 1.23 3.53 0.54
CA LEU A 237 1.09 4.85 1.13
C LEU A 237 0.47 5.87 0.17
N ILE A 238 0.94 5.92 -1.07
CA ILE A 238 0.52 6.92 -2.07
C ILE A 238 0.32 6.23 -3.43
N PRO A 239 -0.84 5.56 -3.65
CA PRO A 239 -1.08 4.70 -4.80
C PRO A 239 -1.52 5.51 -6.05
N VAL A 240 -0.67 6.38 -6.59
CA VAL A 240 -1.06 7.24 -7.72
C VAL A 240 -1.22 6.44 -9.04
N VAL A 241 -2.20 6.78 -9.88
CA VAL A 241 -2.55 6.13 -11.18
C VAL A 241 -1.50 6.45 -12.27
N THR A 242 -0.22 6.29 -11.99
CA THR A 242 0.88 6.68 -12.91
C THR A 242 1.58 5.46 -13.49
N GLU A 243 1.52 4.35 -12.77
CA GLU A 243 2.17 3.09 -13.11
C GLU A 243 1.18 1.98 -12.76
N LYS A 244 0.77 1.15 -13.72
CA LYS A 244 0.28 -0.19 -13.35
C LYS A 244 1.44 -0.84 -12.60
N ILE A 245 1.28 -1.15 -11.32
CA ILE A 245 2.40 -1.61 -10.47
C ILE A 245 2.95 -2.92 -11.06
N THR A 246 2.09 -3.72 -11.69
CA THR A 246 2.46 -4.93 -12.40
C THR A 246 1.49 -5.26 -13.55
N ILE A 247 1.92 -6.16 -14.45
CA ILE A 247 1.04 -6.82 -15.45
C ILE A 247 -0.06 -7.70 -14.82
N MET A 248 -0.09 -7.86 -13.50
CA MET A 248 -1.01 -8.77 -12.79
C MET A 248 -2.29 -8.09 -12.32
N GLU A 249 -2.40 -6.77 -12.47
CA GLU A 249 -3.56 -6.00 -12.00
C GLU A 249 -4.80 -6.22 -12.88
N SER A 250 -5.95 -6.44 -12.24
CA SER A 250 -7.24 -6.51 -12.92
C SER A 250 -7.62 -5.14 -13.49
N PRO A 251 -7.92 -5.04 -14.80
CA PRO A 251 -8.42 -3.80 -15.40
C PRO A 251 -9.74 -3.33 -14.79
N ASP A 252 -10.56 -4.25 -14.29
CA ASP A 252 -11.90 -3.97 -13.76
C ASP A 252 -11.86 -3.63 -12.26
N THR A 253 -10.68 -3.64 -11.63
CA THR A 253 -10.50 -3.47 -10.18
C THR A 253 -11.32 -4.49 -9.36
N ILE A 254 -11.41 -5.71 -9.88
CA ILE A 254 -12.15 -6.82 -9.28
C ILE A 254 -11.23 -8.05 -9.21
N VAL A 255 -11.29 -8.79 -8.11
CA VAL A 255 -10.66 -10.11 -8.01
C VAL A 255 -11.75 -11.16 -8.17
N SER A 256 -11.66 -11.98 -9.22
CA SER A 256 -12.61 -13.06 -9.52
C SER A 256 -11.90 -14.43 -9.50
N PRO A 257 -11.58 -14.99 -8.31
CA PRO A 257 -10.81 -16.21 -8.20
C PRO A 257 -11.53 -17.40 -8.85
N PHE A 258 -10.80 -18.17 -9.66
CA PHE A 258 -11.26 -19.40 -10.31
C PHE A 258 -12.44 -19.23 -11.29
N ASP A 259 -12.87 -17.99 -11.55
CA ASP A 259 -13.94 -17.65 -12.49
C ASP A 259 -13.42 -17.54 -13.94
N GLU A 260 -14.28 -17.70 -14.93
CA GLU A 260 -13.93 -17.48 -16.34
C GLU A 260 -13.49 -16.03 -16.62
N ASN A 261 -13.97 -15.07 -15.83
CA ASN A 261 -13.65 -13.65 -15.95
C ASN A 261 -12.41 -13.24 -15.13
N ALA A 262 -11.67 -14.21 -14.58
CA ALA A 262 -10.40 -13.98 -13.90
C ALA A 262 -9.39 -13.25 -14.82
N ASN A 263 -9.15 -11.96 -14.59
CA ASN A 263 -8.29 -11.12 -15.43
C ASN A 263 -7.19 -10.37 -14.67
N GLY A 264 -6.94 -10.73 -13.41
CA GLY A 264 -5.92 -10.13 -12.58
C GLY A 264 -6.33 -10.02 -11.11
N THR A 265 -5.46 -9.38 -10.33
CA THR A 265 -5.66 -9.10 -8.91
C THR A 265 -5.89 -7.61 -8.66
N VAL A 266 -6.43 -7.28 -7.50
CA VAL A 266 -6.44 -5.92 -6.95
C VAL A 266 -5.55 -5.95 -5.72
N TRP A 267 -4.79 -4.89 -5.48
CA TRP A 267 -3.99 -4.81 -4.26
C TRP A 267 -4.87 -4.56 -3.04
N GLY A 268 -4.39 -5.05 -1.90
CA GLY A 268 -4.99 -4.78 -0.61
C GLY A 268 -3.91 -4.37 0.38
N GLU A 269 -4.33 -3.64 1.38
CA GLU A 269 -3.54 -3.36 2.57
C GLU A 269 -4.01 -4.25 3.71
N GLY A 270 -3.16 -4.44 4.70
CA GLY A 270 -3.55 -5.17 5.88
C GLY A 270 -2.39 -5.46 6.82
N ILE A 271 -2.71 -5.64 8.08
CA ILE A 271 -1.82 -6.15 9.12
C ILE A 271 -2.52 -7.31 9.81
N GLY A 272 -1.80 -8.41 10.02
CA GLY A 272 -2.23 -9.50 10.88
C GLY A 272 -1.09 -9.94 11.79
N VAL A 273 -1.43 -10.29 13.03
CA VAL A 273 -0.51 -10.83 14.02
C VAL A 273 -1.11 -12.07 14.67
N VAL A 274 -0.29 -13.11 14.87
CA VAL A 274 -0.66 -14.31 15.61
C VAL A 274 0.42 -14.67 16.64
N ILE A 275 -0.02 -15.18 17.79
CA ILE A 275 0.84 -15.73 18.84
C ILE A 275 0.86 -17.24 18.72
N LEU A 276 2.06 -17.80 18.56
CA LEU A 276 2.27 -19.24 18.40
C LEU A 276 3.04 -19.84 19.57
N LYS A 277 2.61 -21.02 19.99
CA LYS A 277 3.26 -21.84 21.03
C LYS A 277 3.24 -23.30 20.64
N ARG A 278 4.08 -24.13 21.28
CA ARG A 278 3.87 -25.59 21.22
C ARG A 278 2.48 -25.91 21.80
N ALA A 279 1.67 -26.71 21.11
CA ALA A 279 0.30 -26.99 21.53
C ALA A 279 0.23 -27.64 22.92
N GLU A 280 1.15 -28.55 23.22
CA GLU A 280 1.28 -29.15 24.56
C GLU A 280 1.49 -28.10 25.65
N GLN A 281 2.35 -27.11 25.41
CA GLN A 281 2.61 -26.03 26.34
C GLN A 281 1.38 -25.12 26.51
N ALA A 282 0.67 -24.80 25.43
CA ALA A 282 -0.57 -24.01 25.49
C ALA A 282 -1.65 -24.71 26.36
N TYR A 283 -1.82 -26.03 26.19
CA TYR A 283 -2.76 -26.80 27.01
C TYR A 283 -2.34 -26.92 28.48
N GLN A 284 -1.03 -27.08 28.76
CA GLN A 284 -0.51 -27.08 30.13
C GLN A 284 -0.74 -25.74 30.85
N GLU A 285 -0.60 -24.64 30.12
CA GLU A 285 -0.82 -23.30 30.64
C GLU A 285 -2.29 -22.85 30.62
N LYS A 286 -3.19 -23.73 30.18
CA LYS A 286 -4.64 -23.51 30.04
C LYS A 286 -4.97 -22.26 29.24
N ASP A 287 -4.20 -22.04 28.17
CA ASP A 287 -4.46 -20.97 27.23
C ASP A 287 -5.70 -21.30 26.39
N HIS A 288 -6.39 -20.26 25.94
CA HIS A 288 -7.32 -20.40 24.83
C HIS A 288 -6.56 -20.76 23.56
N VAL A 289 -7.08 -21.70 22.77
CA VAL A 289 -6.44 -22.16 21.53
C VAL A 289 -7.47 -22.14 20.42
N TYR A 290 -7.29 -21.21 19.48
CA TYR A 290 -8.16 -21.05 18.30
C TYR A 290 -8.11 -22.27 17.39
N ALA A 291 -6.89 -22.67 17.04
CA ALA A 291 -6.62 -23.81 16.17
C ALA A 291 -5.19 -24.30 16.37
N VAL A 292 -4.90 -25.47 15.79
CA VAL A 292 -3.60 -26.11 15.85
C VAL A 292 -3.05 -26.33 14.46
N ILE A 293 -1.86 -25.79 14.18
CA ILE A 293 -1.06 -26.08 12.99
C ILE A 293 -0.48 -27.49 13.17
N CYS A 294 -0.99 -28.43 12.36
CA CYS A 294 -0.59 -29.84 12.38
C CYS A 294 0.39 -30.20 11.25
N GLY A 295 0.59 -29.32 10.27
CA GLY A 295 1.66 -29.48 9.28
C GLY A 295 1.97 -28.18 8.54
N ASP A 296 3.22 -28.03 8.13
CA ASP A 296 3.71 -26.87 7.39
C ASP A 296 4.91 -27.24 6.52
N GLY A 297 5.12 -26.49 5.44
CA GLY A 297 6.33 -26.61 4.64
C GLY A 297 6.44 -25.55 3.58
N THR A 298 7.63 -25.46 2.99
CA THR A 298 7.95 -24.49 1.95
C THR A 298 8.83 -25.10 0.87
N ASN A 299 8.74 -24.57 -0.35
CA ASN A 299 9.70 -24.84 -1.43
C ASN A 299 9.77 -23.65 -2.41
N ASN A 300 10.42 -23.84 -3.56
CA ASN A 300 10.49 -22.83 -4.62
C ASN A 300 10.21 -23.45 -6.00
N ASN A 301 9.65 -22.65 -6.92
CA ASN A 301 9.38 -23.04 -8.30
C ASN A 301 10.65 -23.41 -9.10
N GLY A 302 11.82 -22.92 -8.70
CA GLY A 302 13.09 -23.19 -9.37
C GLY A 302 13.13 -22.64 -10.80
N ASN A 303 13.77 -23.37 -11.72
CA ASN A 303 13.86 -22.99 -13.13
C ASN A 303 12.54 -23.28 -13.86
N SER A 304 11.54 -22.43 -13.63
CA SER A 304 10.24 -22.46 -14.30
C SER A 304 10.24 -21.57 -15.57
N ALA A 305 9.11 -21.44 -16.26
CA ALA A 305 9.03 -20.73 -17.56
C ALA A 305 9.43 -19.24 -17.49
N SER A 306 9.28 -18.61 -16.33
CA SER A 306 9.81 -17.28 -16.01
C SER A 306 9.99 -17.15 -14.49
N ILE A 307 10.69 -16.12 -14.02
CA ILE A 307 10.84 -15.88 -12.57
C ILE A 307 9.50 -15.70 -11.85
N THR A 308 8.48 -15.21 -12.55
CA THR A 308 7.12 -14.99 -12.04
C THR A 308 6.14 -16.11 -12.36
N ALA A 309 6.56 -17.14 -13.10
CA ALA A 309 5.70 -18.24 -13.45
C ALA A 309 5.44 -19.15 -12.24
N VAL A 310 4.18 -19.60 -12.13
CA VAL A 310 3.77 -20.66 -11.22
C VAL A 310 4.13 -22.03 -11.81
N ASP A 311 4.44 -23.02 -10.96
CA ASP A 311 4.82 -24.37 -11.39
C ASP A 311 3.99 -25.46 -10.72
N VAL A 312 3.28 -26.26 -11.53
CA VAL A 312 2.41 -27.33 -11.06
C VAL A 312 3.19 -28.37 -10.26
N LYS A 313 4.39 -28.73 -10.73
CA LYS A 313 5.19 -29.79 -10.13
C LYS A 313 5.71 -29.37 -8.75
N ALA A 314 6.18 -28.14 -8.60
CA ALA A 314 6.66 -27.57 -7.36
C ALA A 314 5.55 -27.50 -6.32
N GLN A 315 4.38 -26.94 -6.66
CA GLN A 315 3.23 -26.84 -5.76
C GLN A 315 2.73 -28.23 -5.33
N LYS A 316 2.53 -29.15 -6.28
CA LYS A 316 2.11 -30.54 -5.98
C LYS A 316 3.12 -31.26 -5.08
N THR A 317 4.42 -31.09 -5.36
CA THR A 317 5.50 -31.69 -4.55
C THR A 317 5.48 -31.14 -3.13
N LEU A 318 5.31 -29.82 -2.96
CA LEU A 318 5.19 -29.19 -1.65
C LEU A 318 4.03 -29.80 -0.87
N ILE A 319 2.81 -29.72 -1.42
CA ILE A 319 1.58 -30.20 -0.78
C ILE A 319 1.72 -31.67 -0.36
N SER A 320 2.13 -32.53 -1.29
CA SER A 320 2.29 -33.96 -1.03
C SER A 320 3.39 -34.24 0.02
N SER A 321 4.47 -33.46 0.03
CA SER A 321 5.57 -33.64 0.98
C SER A 321 5.16 -33.26 2.41
N VAL A 322 4.36 -32.19 2.58
CA VAL A 322 3.81 -31.79 3.88
C VAL A 322 2.88 -32.88 4.39
N TRP A 323 1.97 -33.37 3.55
CA TRP A 323 1.05 -34.43 3.97
C TRP A 323 1.79 -35.71 4.39
N LYS A 324 2.83 -36.12 3.66
CA LYS A 324 3.68 -37.26 4.04
C LYS A 324 4.46 -37.03 5.33
N LYS A 325 5.10 -35.85 5.47
CA LYS A 325 5.93 -35.50 6.63
C LYS A 325 5.13 -35.49 7.94
N PHE A 326 3.90 -34.99 7.90
CA PHE A 326 3.04 -34.83 9.06
C PHE A 326 1.94 -35.88 9.18
N HIS A 327 1.96 -36.91 8.34
CA HIS A 327 0.97 -38.00 8.35
C HIS A 327 -0.49 -37.50 8.22
N ILE A 328 -0.70 -36.49 7.38
CA ILE A 328 -2.02 -35.90 7.13
C ILE A 328 -2.77 -36.77 6.14
N ASN A 329 -4.01 -37.14 6.49
CA ASN A 329 -4.96 -37.75 5.56
C ASN A 329 -5.69 -36.64 4.78
N PRO A 330 -5.49 -36.48 3.46
CA PRO A 330 -6.12 -35.42 2.68
C PRO A 330 -7.65 -35.51 2.64
N GLU A 331 -8.25 -36.69 2.83
CA GLU A 331 -9.72 -36.83 2.87
C GLU A 331 -10.37 -36.08 4.04
N HIS A 332 -9.57 -35.74 5.06
CA HIS A 332 -10.01 -34.97 6.21
C HIS A 332 -9.86 -33.45 5.98
N ILE A 333 -9.14 -33.02 4.95
CA ILE A 333 -9.07 -31.60 4.56
C ILE A 333 -10.39 -31.24 3.88
N LYS A 334 -11.20 -30.41 4.55
CA LYS A 334 -12.54 -30.02 4.07
C LYS A 334 -12.53 -28.70 3.30
N TYR A 335 -11.50 -27.90 3.51
CA TYR A 335 -11.36 -26.62 2.85
C TYR A 335 -9.89 -26.29 2.60
N VAL A 336 -9.61 -25.67 1.45
CA VAL A 336 -8.32 -25.05 1.12
C VAL A 336 -8.53 -23.55 0.94
N GLU A 337 -7.88 -22.75 1.77
CA GLU A 337 -7.71 -21.31 1.55
C GLU A 337 -6.56 -21.12 0.55
N ALA A 338 -6.92 -20.79 -0.67
CA ALA A 338 -6.04 -20.80 -1.82
C ALA A 338 -5.23 -19.50 -2.00
N GLN A 339 -4.18 -19.57 -2.83
CA GLN A 339 -3.54 -18.37 -3.34
C GLN A 339 -4.53 -17.55 -4.18
N GLY A 340 -5.25 -18.16 -5.12
CA GLY A 340 -6.44 -17.61 -5.80
C GLY A 340 -6.40 -16.10 -6.06
N THR A 341 -5.49 -15.64 -6.92
CA THR A 341 -5.29 -14.21 -7.18
C THR A 341 -6.22 -13.65 -8.25
N GLY A 342 -7.16 -14.44 -8.76
CA GLY A 342 -8.03 -14.02 -9.86
C GLY A 342 -7.29 -13.97 -11.20
N THR A 343 -6.20 -14.73 -11.33
CA THR A 343 -5.46 -14.83 -12.59
C THR A 343 -5.88 -16.11 -13.31
N LEU A 344 -6.34 -15.99 -14.57
CA LEU A 344 -6.89 -17.12 -15.33
C LEU A 344 -5.96 -18.35 -15.35
N VAL A 345 -4.67 -18.13 -15.59
CA VAL A 345 -3.67 -19.21 -15.65
C VAL A 345 -3.22 -19.66 -14.26
N GLY A 346 -2.91 -18.72 -13.37
CA GLY A 346 -2.40 -19.03 -12.02
C GLY A 346 -3.39 -19.87 -11.21
N ASP A 347 -4.66 -19.49 -11.22
CA ASP A 347 -5.74 -20.18 -10.52
C ASP A 347 -5.93 -21.60 -11.07
N SER A 348 -5.84 -21.78 -12.40
CA SER A 348 -5.94 -23.12 -13.01
C SER A 348 -4.78 -24.05 -12.64
N ILE A 349 -3.57 -23.49 -12.49
CA ILE A 349 -2.38 -24.23 -12.09
C ILE A 349 -2.50 -24.66 -10.63
N GLU A 350 -3.00 -23.79 -9.74
CA GLU A 350 -3.21 -24.14 -8.34
C GLU A 350 -4.21 -25.30 -8.18
N VAL A 351 -5.36 -25.26 -8.85
CA VAL A 351 -6.35 -26.36 -8.78
C VAL A 351 -5.78 -27.65 -9.38
N LYS A 352 -5.01 -27.55 -10.46
CA LYS A 352 -4.33 -28.71 -11.06
C LYS A 352 -3.33 -29.34 -10.09
N SER A 353 -2.53 -28.52 -9.40
CA SER A 353 -1.57 -28.97 -8.38
C SER A 353 -2.26 -29.70 -7.23
N LEU A 354 -3.35 -29.12 -6.70
CA LEU A 354 -4.18 -29.74 -5.66
C LEU A 354 -4.77 -31.06 -6.15
N THR A 355 -5.40 -31.08 -7.33
CA THR A 355 -6.00 -32.29 -7.92
C THR A 355 -4.96 -33.42 -8.04
N GLN A 356 -3.75 -33.12 -8.51
CA GLN A 356 -2.67 -34.10 -8.62
C GLN A 356 -2.13 -34.56 -7.26
N ALA A 357 -2.12 -33.71 -6.24
CA ALA A 357 -1.72 -34.10 -4.90
C ALA A 357 -2.76 -35.02 -4.25
N PHE A 358 -4.05 -34.69 -4.35
CA PHE A 358 -5.15 -35.52 -3.82
C PHE A 358 -5.22 -36.90 -4.50
N ALA A 359 -4.98 -36.96 -5.82
CA ALA A 359 -4.99 -38.20 -6.59
C ALA A 359 -3.93 -39.23 -6.14
N GLU A 360 -2.91 -38.83 -5.35
CA GLU A 360 -2.00 -39.78 -4.71
C GLU A 360 -2.64 -40.58 -3.56
N TYR A 361 -3.81 -40.14 -3.05
CA TYR A 361 -4.44 -40.67 -1.83
C TYR A 361 -5.89 -41.11 -2.02
N THR A 362 -6.63 -40.46 -2.92
CA THR A 362 -8.07 -40.73 -3.10
C THR A 362 -8.53 -40.43 -4.52
N ASP A 363 -9.48 -41.23 -5.00
CA ASP A 363 -10.19 -41.02 -6.27
C ASP A 363 -11.54 -40.31 -6.08
N LYS A 364 -11.88 -39.94 -4.84
CA LYS A 364 -13.14 -39.24 -4.54
C LYS A 364 -13.12 -37.84 -5.15
N LYS A 365 -14.29 -37.44 -5.65
CA LYS A 365 -14.52 -36.14 -6.30
C LYS A 365 -15.30 -35.22 -5.37
N GLN A 366 -15.11 -33.91 -5.51
CA GLN A 366 -15.90 -32.89 -4.81
C GLN A 366 -15.93 -33.09 -3.27
N ILE A 367 -14.78 -33.36 -2.66
CA ILE A 367 -14.66 -33.64 -1.22
C ILE A 367 -14.07 -32.49 -0.41
N CYS A 368 -13.44 -31.51 -1.06
CA CYS A 368 -12.77 -30.39 -0.42
C CYS A 368 -13.19 -29.08 -1.09
N GLY A 369 -13.71 -28.15 -0.29
CA GLY A 369 -14.01 -26.79 -0.73
C GLY A 369 -12.73 -26.00 -1.01
N LEU A 370 -12.85 -24.97 -1.84
CA LEU A 370 -11.78 -24.06 -2.23
C LEU A 370 -12.33 -22.64 -2.21
N GLY A 371 -11.56 -21.73 -1.63
CA GLY A 371 -11.88 -20.32 -1.67
C GLY A 371 -10.67 -19.47 -1.32
N THR A 372 -10.86 -18.16 -1.29
CA THR A 372 -9.83 -17.22 -0.90
C THR A 372 -10.47 -15.92 -0.39
N SER A 373 -9.86 -15.28 0.58
CA SER A 373 -10.26 -13.98 1.14
C SER A 373 -9.89 -12.79 0.24
N LYS A 374 -9.07 -13.00 -0.80
CA LYS A 374 -8.59 -11.91 -1.68
C LYS A 374 -9.70 -11.24 -2.50
N CYS A 375 -10.81 -11.93 -2.73
CA CYS A 375 -11.99 -11.33 -3.34
C CYS A 375 -12.73 -10.35 -2.42
N ASN A 376 -12.44 -10.36 -1.12
CA ASN A 376 -13.02 -9.46 -0.12
C ASN A 376 -12.08 -8.29 0.19
N ILE A 377 -10.81 -8.59 0.50
CA ILE A 377 -9.85 -7.61 1.03
C ILE A 377 -8.72 -7.26 0.05
N GLY A 378 -8.89 -7.61 -1.24
CA GLY A 378 -7.80 -7.54 -2.22
C GLY A 378 -6.63 -8.47 -1.87
N HIS A 379 -5.56 -8.39 -2.66
CA HIS A 379 -4.34 -9.12 -2.40
C HIS A 379 -3.43 -8.33 -1.46
N THR A 380 -3.49 -8.67 -0.18
CA THR A 380 -2.69 -8.03 0.90
C THR A 380 -1.22 -8.45 0.96
N ILE A 381 -0.64 -8.88 -0.17
CA ILE A 381 0.78 -9.22 -0.38
C ILE A 381 1.41 -9.92 0.84
N GLY A 382 2.26 -9.22 1.61
CA GLY A 382 2.99 -9.78 2.74
C GLY A 382 2.10 -10.22 3.91
N ALA A 383 0.89 -9.65 4.03
CA ALA A 383 -0.13 -10.06 5.00
C ALA A 383 -1.02 -11.20 4.52
N SER A 384 -1.02 -11.53 3.22
CA SER A 384 -2.02 -12.42 2.62
C SER A 384 -2.07 -13.80 3.26
N GLY A 385 -0.91 -14.37 3.55
CA GLY A 385 -0.80 -15.65 4.25
C GLY A 385 -1.29 -15.60 5.70
N ILE A 386 -1.06 -14.50 6.43
CA ILE A 386 -1.54 -14.36 7.80
C ILE A 386 -3.05 -14.11 7.82
N ALA A 387 -3.61 -13.34 6.89
CA ALA A 387 -5.06 -13.21 6.73
C ALA A 387 -5.73 -14.58 6.51
N ALA A 388 -5.15 -15.41 5.65
CA ALA A 388 -5.57 -16.78 5.41
C ALA A 388 -5.48 -17.66 6.67
N LEU A 389 -4.38 -17.54 7.44
CA LEU A 389 -4.19 -18.27 8.70
C LEU A 389 -5.25 -17.89 9.74
N ILE A 390 -5.56 -16.60 9.85
CA ILE A 390 -6.56 -16.09 10.78
C ILE A 390 -7.96 -16.55 10.38
N LYS A 391 -8.33 -16.42 9.10
CA LYS A 391 -9.60 -16.95 8.58
C LYS A 391 -9.75 -18.44 8.86
N ALA A 392 -8.72 -19.25 8.61
CA ALA A 392 -8.76 -20.70 8.82
C ALA A 392 -8.92 -21.05 10.31
N ALA A 393 -8.20 -20.37 11.21
CA ALA A 393 -8.31 -20.59 12.64
C ALA A 393 -9.71 -20.25 13.18
N LEU A 394 -10.24 -19.08 12.83
CA LEU A 394 -11.59 -18.66 13.21
C LEU A 394 -12.67 -19.57 12.62
N SER A 395 -12.45 -20.07 11.39
CA SER A 395 -13.38 -21.03 10.77
C SER A 395 -13.43 -22.37 11.52
N LEU A 396 -12.29 -22.86 12.00
CA LEU A 396 -12.20 -24.09 12.79
C LEU A 396 -12.80 -23.91 14.19
N GLU A 397 -12.59 -22.74 14.81
CA GLU A 397 -13.16 -22.39 16.11
C GLU A 397 -14.67 -22.27 16.04
N ALA A 398 -15.19 -21.47 15.11
CA ALA A 398 -16.63 -21.26 14.90
C ALA A 398 -17.33 -22.46 14.24
N GLY A 399 -16.58 -23.44 13.76
CA GLY A 399 -17.10 -24.61 13.07
C GLY A 399 -17.73 -24.29 11.71
N LYS A 400 -17.33 -23.20 11.06
CA LYS A 400 -17.94 -22.72 9.82
C LYS A 400 -16.92 -22.03 8.93
N VAL A 401 -16.88 -22.36 7.64
CA VAL A 401 -16.02 -21.69 6.66
C VAL A 401 -16.83 -20.63 5.90
N PRO A 402 -16.36 -19.36 5.84
CA PRO A 402 -17.03 -18.31 5.07
C PRO A 402 -17.08 -18.62 3.57
N PRO A 403 -18.16 -18.21 2.87
CA PRO A 403 -18.26 -18.36 1.43
C PRO A 403 -17.31 -17.42 0.69
N MET A 404 -16.91 -17.83 -0.51
CA MET A 404 -16.21 -17.00 -1.49
C MET A 404 -17.26 -16.21 -2.30
N GLN A 405 -16.96 -14.94 -2.59
CA GLN A 405 -17.78 -14.12 -3.48
C GLN A 405 -17.19 -14.07 -4.89
N ARG A 406 -17.93 -13.47 -5.83
CA ARG A 406 -17.45 -13.20 -7.21
C ARG A 406 -17.05 -14.45 -8.01
N PHE A 407 -17.81 -15.52 -7.78
CA PHE A 407 -17.78 -16.72 -8.60
C PHE A 407 -19.14 -16.90 -9.27
N HIS A 408 -19.15 -16.94 -10.59
CA HIS A 408 -20.35 -17.08 -11.42
C HIS A 408 -20.23 -18.27 -12.35
N ASN A 409 -19.13 -18.33 -13.12
CA ASN A 409 -18.88 -19.38 -14.10
C ASN A 409 -17.47 -19.94 -13.90
N PRO A 410 -17.29 -21.27 -13.89
CA PRO A 410 -15.98 -21.87 -13.67
C PRO A 410 -15.01 -21.51 -14.80
N ASN A 411 -13.78 -21.16 -14.45
CA ASN A 411 -12.68 -21.03 -15.39
C ASN A 411 -12.56 -22.29 -16.28
N HIS A 412 -12.62 -22.10 -17.60
CA HIS A 412 -12.67 -23.19 -18.58
C HIS A 412 -11.40 -24.06 -18.63
N TYR A 413 -10.29 -23.61 -18.03
CA TYR A 413 -9.09 -24.42 -17.85
C TYR A 413 -9.19 -25.40 -16.67
N ILE A 414 -10.25 -25.32 -15.85
CA ILE A 414 -10.43 -26.11 -14.63
C ILE A 414 -11.57 -27.10 -14.79
N ASN A 415 -11.27 -28.40 -14.66
CA ASN A 415 -12.26 -29.47 -14.67
C ASN A 415 -12.74 -29.79 -13.24
N PHE A 416 -13.57 -28.91 -12.66
CA PHE A 416 -14.11 -29.12 -11.32
C PHE A 416 -14.91 -30.42 -11.19
N VAL A 417 -15.76 -30.76 -12.16
CA VAL A 417 -16.62 -31.96 -12.14
C VAL A 417 -15.84 -33.25 -11.85
N ASN A 418 -14.60 -33.35 -12.34
CA ASN A 418 -13.75 -34.52 -12.13
C ASN A 418 -12.64 -34.31 -11.07
N SER A 419 -12.62 -33.15 -10.43
CA SER A 419 -11.66 -32.79 -9.39
C SER A 419 -12.16 -33.20 -7.99
N PRO A 420 -11.25 -33.53 -7.05
CA PRO A 420 -11.59 -33.61 -5.62
C PRO A 420 -12.00 -32.25 -5.03
N ILE A 421 -11.76 -31.15 -5.76
CA ILE A 421 -11.97 -29.78 -5.33
C ILE A 421 -13.26 -29.20 -5.88
N TYR A 422 -14.04 -28.50 -5.06
CA TYR A 422 -15.20 -27.69 -5.47
C TYR A 422 -15.07 -26.26 -4.93
N ILE A 423 -15.75 -25.29 -5.53
CA ILE A 423 -15.73 -23.89 -5.08
C ILE A 423 -16.71 -23.70 -3.92
N THR A 424 -16.27 -22.98 -2.89
CA THR A 424 -17.08 -22.65 -1.71
C THR A 424 -17.87 -21.36 -1.95
N ASP A 425 -18.95 -21.40 -2.74
CA ASP A 425 -19.86 -20.26 -2.97
C ASP A 425 -20.90 -20.06 -1.86
N GLU A 426 -21.16 -21.12 -1.09
CA GLU A 426 -21.95 -21.16 0.14
C GLU A 426 -21.09 -21.54 1.36
N PRO A 427 -21.47 -21.15 2.60
CA PRO A 427 -20.72 -21.50 3.79
C PRO A 427 -20.63 -23.03 3.99
N ILE A 428 -19.47 -23.51 4.45
CA ILE A 428 -19.28 -24.93 4.81
C ILE A 428 -19.41 -25.06 6.32
N GLU A 429 -20.35 -25.88 6.79
CA GLU A 429 -20.42 -26.29 8.20
C GLU A 429 -19.40 -27.41 8.46
N LEU A 430 -18.57 -27.23 9.48
CA LEU A 430 -17.59 -28.20 9.94
C LEU A 430 -18.17 -28.99 11.11
N ASP A 431 -18.16 -30.32 11.01
CA ASP A 431 -18.71 -31.22 12.02
C ASP A 431 -17.89 -31.11 13.31
N GLU A 432 -18.48 -30.51 14.34
CA GLU A 432 -17.86 -30.35 15.65
C GLU A 432 -17.51 -31.68 16.32
N ASN A 433 -18.21 -32.76 15.96
CA ASN A 433 -17.97 -34.09 16.51
C ASN A 433 -16.84 -34.82 15.79
N ASN A 434 -16.31 -34.26 14.70
CA ASN A 434 -15.23 -34.83 13.93
C ASN A 434 -13.94 -34.01 14.10
N PRO A 435 -13.11 -34.32 15.11
CA PRO A 435 -11.88 -33.56 15.39
C PRO A 435 -10.80 -33.73 14.31
N GLU A 436 -11.00 -34.65 13.36
CA GLU A 436 -10.06 -34.90 12.28
C GLU A 436 -10.20 -33.89 11.14
N GLN A 437 -11.31 -33.15 11.05
CA GLN A 437 -11.50 -32.17 9.98
C GLN A 437 -10.43 -31.07 10.01
N MET A 438 -9.87 -30.80 8.84
CA MET A 438 -8.74 -29.91 8.64
C MET A 438 -9.03 -28.83 7.61
N ILE A 439 -8.33 -27.71 7.75
CA ILE A 439 -8.25 -26.65 6.74
C ILE A 439 -6.80 -26.53 6.29
N ALA A 440 -6.57 -26.48 4.98
CA ALA A 440 -5.25 -26.22 4.42
C ALA A 440 -5.16 -24.80 3.85
N ILE A 441 -3.95 -24.27 3.77
CA ILE A 441 -3.66 -22.92 3.27
C ILE A 441 -2.55 -23.03 2.25
N ASN A 442 -2.75 -22.40 1.08
CA ASN A 442 -1.73 -22.19 0.08
C ASN A 442 -1.40 -20.69 -0.01
N ASN A 443 -0.11 -20.37 -0.04
CA ASN A 443 0.34 -19.00 -0.28
C ASN A 443 1.61 -19.01 -1.12
N PHE A 444 1.52 -18.47 -2.34
CA PHE A 444 2.55 -18.58 -3.36
C PHE A 444 3.02 -17.19 -3.78
N GLY A 445 4.29 -16.89 -3.53
CA GLY A 445 4.94 -15.65 -3.92
C GLY A 445 5.25 -15.63 -5.41
N PHE A 446 5.09 -14.47 -6.05
CA PHE A 446 5.49 -14.30 -7.45
C PHE A 446 7.00 -14.49 -7.66
N ASN A 447 7.83 -14.47 -6.62
CA ASN A 447 9.25 -14.82 -6.71
C ASN A 447 9.52 -16.34 -6.73
N GLY A 448 8.44 -17.15 -6.79
CA GLY A 448 8.46 -18.60 -6.81
C GLY A 448 8.45 -19.28 -5.46
N THR A 449 8.48 -18.55 -4.34
CA THR A 449 8.43 -19.14 -2.99
C THR A 449 7.03 -19.64 -2.68
N ASN A 450 6.89 -20.92 -2.34
CA ASN A 450 5.60 -21.52 -2.01
C ASN A 450 5.56 -21.93 -0.54
N VAL A 451 4.42 -21.70 0.11
CA VAL A 451 4.14 -22.11 1.49
C VAL A 451 2.83 -22.86 1.55
N HIS A 452 2.80 -23.96 2.30
CA HIS A 452 1.61 -24.76 2.57
C HIS A 452 1.51 -25.06 4.07
N ILE A 453 0.36 -24.74 4.68
CA ILE A 453 0.08 -25.01 6.11
C ILE A 453 -1.25 -25.77 6.22
N VAL A 454 -1.34 -26.69 7.18
CA VAL A 454 -2.57 -27.42 7.52
C VAL A 454 -2.89 -27.22 9.00
N LEU A 455 -4.15 -26.85 9.26
CA LEU A 455 -4.71 -26.63 10.58
C LEU A 455 -5.79 -27.65 10.88
N LYS A 456 -5.94 -27.98 12.16
CA LYS A 456 -7.08 -28.73 12.71
C LYS A 456 -7.65 -28.02 13.93
N ARG A 457 -8.85 -28.43 14.31
CA ARG A 457 -9.55 -27.91 15.48
C ARG A 457 -8.72 -28.16 16.75
N ALA A 458 -8.71 -27.19 17.65
CA ALA A 458 -8.11 -27.36 18.96
C ALA A 458 -8.89 -28.39 19.79
N LYS A 459 -8.20 -29.11 20.69
CA LYS A 459 -8.87 -30.01 21.64
C LYS A 459 -9.73 -29.18 22.60
N GLN A 460 -11.05 -29.30 22.51
CA GLN A 460 -11.96 -28.67 23.46
C GLN A 460 -11.89 -29.39 24.81
N GLN A 461 -11.60 -28.65 25.87
CA GLN A 461 -11.96 -29.06 27.23
C GLN A 461 -13.36 -28.53 27.50
N LYS A 462 -14.40 -29.35 27.27
CA LYS A 462 -15.75 -29.01 27.72
C LYS A 462 -15.74 -29.05 29.25
N GLU A 463 -15.69 -27.88 29.87
CA GLU A 463 -15.93 -27.76 31.31
C GLU A 463 -17.45 -27.86 31.57
N GLU A 464 -17.85 -28.67 32.55
CA GLU A 464 -19.21 -28.63 33.05
C GLU A 464 -19.45 -27.27 33.70
N VAL A 465 -20.32 -26.45 33.10
CA VAL A 465 -20.72 -25.16 33.65
C VAL A 465 -21.57 -25.42 34.89
N VAL A 466 -20.96 -25.35 36.06
CA VAL A 466 -21.67 -25.31 37.35
C VAL A 466 -21.64 -23.88 37.85
N GLU A 467 -22.70 -23.12 37.59
CA GLU A 467 -22.85 -21.80 38.21
C GLU A 467 -22.91 -21.96 39.74
N LYS A 468 -21.87 -21.47 40.43
CA LYS A 468 -21.84 -21.37 41.88
C LYS A 468 -22.12 -19.94 42.30
N GLU A 469 -22.95 -19.74 43.32
CA GLU A 469 -23.21 -18.43 43.92
C GLU A 469 -22.04 -17.93 44.80
N GLU A 470 -20.81 -18.01 44.29
CA GLU A 470 -19.62 -17.44 44.95
C GLU A 470 -19.31 -16.05 44.38
N ALA A 471 -18.73 -15.18 45.21
CA ALA A 471 -18.35 -13.83 44.80
C ALA A 471 -16.93 -13.84 44.21
N TYR A 472 -16.75 -13.20 43.05
CA TYR A 472 -15.47 -13.14 42.33
C TYR A 472 -15.02 -11.68 42.14
N PRO A 473 -13.73 -11.37 42.36
CA PRO A 473 -13.17 -10.06 42.10
C PRO A 473 -12.74 -9.92 40.63
N LEU A 474 -13.34 -8.97 39.90
CA LEU A 474 -12.84 -8.50 38.61
C LEU A 474 -11.86 -7.36 38.86
N PHE A 475 -10.62 -7.53 38.40
CA PHE A 475 -9.59 -6.52 38.43
C PHE A 475 -9.39 -5.90 37.06
N LEU A 476 -9.50 -4.58 36.98
CA LEU A 476 -9.19 -3.82 35.77
C LEU A 476 -8.08 -2.81 36.08
N SER A 477 -7.27 -2.51 35.08
CA SER A 477 -6.31 -1.42 35.20
C SER A 477 -6.00 -0.74 33.88
N ALA A 478 -5.64 0.53 33.95
CA ALA A 478 -5.25 1.33 32.80
C ALA A 478 -4.11 2.30 33.15
N LYS A 479 -3.43 2.84 32.14
CA LYS A 479 -2.44 3.92 32.35
C LYS A 479 -3.10 5.25 32.68
N THR A 480 -4.32 5.47 32.21
CA THR A 480 -5.09 6.71 32.41
C THR A 480 -6.51 6.40 32.85
N GLU A 481 -7.18 7.41 33.39
CA GLU A 481 -8.59 7.28 33.78
C GLU A 481 -9.49 7.20 32.54
N GLU A 482 -9.18 7.94 31.47
CA GLU A 482 -9.94 7.88 30.22
C GLU A 482 -9.96 6.46 29.62
N THR A 483 -8.80 5.80 29.59
CA THR A 483 -8.70 4.41 29.11
C THR A 483 -9.46 3.46 30.03
N LEU A 484 -9.39 3.64 31.36
CA LEU A 484 -10.19 2.84 32.30
C LEU A 484 -11.70 2.96 32.00
N MET A 485 -12.17 4.17 31.67
CA MET A 485 -13.56 4.41 31.31
C MET A 485 -13.96 3.70 30.00
N LYS A 486 -13.07 3.65 29.01
CA LYS A 486 -13.29 2.87 27.76
C LYS A 486 -13.37 1.37 28.06
N MET A 487 -12.46 0.86 28.89
CA MET A 487 -12.46 -0.54 29.31
C MET A 487 -13.76 -0.92 30.03
N LEU A 488 -14.28 -0.06 30.92
CA LEU A 488 -15.55 -0.30 31.60
C LEU A 488 -16.70 -0.53 30.60
N ILE A 489 -16.75 0.26 29.53
CA ILE A 489 -17.78 0.13 28.48
C ILE A 489 -17.59 -1.19 27.72
N GLN A 490 -16.36 -1.51 27.31
CA GLN A 490 -16.06 -2.76 26.59
C GLN A 490 -16.38 -4.00 27.42
N TYR A 491 -15.98 -4.04 28.69
CA TYR A 491 -16.26 -5.16 29.59
C TYR A 491 -17.74 -5.31 29.87
N GLN A 492 -18.50 -4.22 29.99
CA GLN A 492 -19.96 -4.29 30.14
C GLN A 492 -20.63 -4.92 28.92
N GLN A 493 -20.21 -4.56 27.71
CA GLN A 493 -20.75 -5.15 26.49
C GLN A 493 -20.37 -6.63 26.40
N TYR A 494 -19.09 -6.94 26.57
CA TYR A 494 -18.56 -8.30 26.57
C TYR A 494 -19.29 -9.21 27.56
N LEU A 495 -19.50 -8.77 28.81
CA LEU A 495 -20.17 -9.56 29.85
C LEU A 495 -21.63 -9.90 29.52
N ARG A 496 -22.28 -9.16 28.61
CA ARG A 496 -23.66 -9.41 28.17
C ARG A 496 -23.73 -10.46 27.06
N GLU A 497 -22.67 -10.58 26.26
CA GLU A 497 -22.65 -11.37 25.03
C GLU A 497 -21.87 -12.68 25.19
N THR A 498 -20.89 -12.73 26.09
CA THR A 498 -20.03 -13.90 26.28
C THR A 498 -20.74 -15.07 26.96
N GLU A 499 -20.49 -16.28 26.48
CA GLU A 499 -20.88 -17.54 27.13
C GLU A 499 -19.91 -17.94 28.25
N SER A 500 -18.77 -17.27 28.38
CA SER A 500 -17.79 -17.55 29.43
C SER A 500 -18.36 -17.34 30.83
N THR A 501 -17.90 -18.14 31.79
CA THR A 501 -18.29 -18.05 33.20
C THR A 501 -17.63 -16.85 33.88
N LEU A 502 -18.31 -16.25 34.86
CA LEU A 502 -17.77 -15.08 35.59
C LEU A 502 -16.41 -15.38 36.24
N GLU A 503 -16.25 -16.59 36.77
CA GLU A 503 -15.03 -17.04 37.43
C GLU A 503 -13.81 -17.09 36.50
N ASN A 504 -13.98 -17.67 35.30
CA ASN A 504 -12.92 -17.72 34.29
C ASN A 504 -12.60 -16.30 33.76
N ILE A 505 -13.61 -15.43 33.63
CA ILE A 505 -13.42 -14.02 33.24
C ILE A 505 -12.57 -13.28 34.27
N CYS A 506 -12.96 -13.33 35.55
CA CYS A 506 -12.25 -12.66 36.64
C CYS A 506 -10.83 -13.23 36.82
N TYR A 507 -10.67 -14.55 36.71
CA TYR A 507 -9.38 -15.22 36.76
C TYR A 507 -8.45 -14.78 35.62
N THR A 508 -9.00 -14.69 34.41
CA THR A 508 -8.22 -14.28 33.24
C THR A 508 -7.82 -12.82 33.31
N ALA A 509 -8.72 -11.95 33.77
CA ALA A 509 -8.41 -10.53 33.96
C ALA A 509 -7.31 -10.33 35.02
N TRP A 510 -7.23 -11.23 36.00
CA TRP A 510 -6.17 -11.24 36.99
C TRP A 510 -4.83 -11.74 36.44
N CYS A 511 -4.76 -12.94 35.87
CA CYS A 511 -3.48 -13.55 35.51
C CYS A 511 -3.00 -13.25 34.08
N GLY A 512 -3.89 -12.76 33.22
CA GLY A 512 -3.68 -12.59 31.78
C GLY A 512 -3.60 -11.14 31.31
N ARG A 513 -3.66 -10.15 32.20
CA ARG A 513 -3.57 -8.71 31.87
C ARG A 513 -2.47 -8.04 32.68
N GLU A 514 -1.90 -6.98 32.11
CA GLU A 514 -0.97 -6.11 32.84
C GLU A 514 -1.70 -5.26 33.90
N HIS A 515 -1.01 -4.97 35.01
CA HIS A 515 -1.57 -4.23 36.14
C HIS A 515 -0.97 -2.81 36.25
N PHE A 516 -1.55 -1.87 35.53
CA PHE A 516 -1.18 -0.46 35.49
C PHE A 516 -1.59 0.31 36.76
N GLU A 517 -1.35 1.63 36.77
CA GLU A 517 -1.51 2.50 37.96
C GLU A 517 -2.98 2.82 38.29
N LYS A 518 -3.84 3.00 37.29
CA LYS A 518 -5.27 3.27 37.51
C LYS A 518 -5.99 1.96 37.71
N ARG A 519 -6.12 1.52 38.97
CA ARG A 519 -6.65 0.20 39.36
C ARG A 519 -8.08 0.28 39.88
N LEU A 520 -8.90 -0.65 39.40
CA LEU A 520 -10.28 -0.84 39.81
C LEU A 520 -10.48 -2.31 40.21
N ALA A 521 -11.20 -2.54 41.31
CA ALA A 521 -11.67 -3.86 41.69
C ALA A 521 -13.20 -3.86 41.88
N VAL A 522 -13.88 -4.87 41.34
CA VAL A 522 -15.33 -5.05 41.46
C VAL A 522 -15.64 -6.48 41.86
N ILE A 523 -16.32 -6.66 42.98
CA ILE A 523 -16.74 -7.97 43.49
C ILE A 523 -18.19 -8.20 43.10
N ALA A 524 -18.50 -9.32 42.44
CA ALA A 524 -19.87 -9.70 42.13
C ALA A 524 -20.06 -11.22 42.15
N LYS A 525 -21.30 -11.69 42.33
CA LYS A 525 -21.68 -13.11 42.31
C LYS A 525 -22.21 -13.58 40.96
N SER A 526 -22.52 -12.66 40.05
CA SER A 526 -23.05 -12.98 38.71
C SER A 526 -22.63 -11.96 37.65
N LYS A 527 -22.64 -12.37 36.37
CA LYS A 527 -22.39 -11.45 35.23
C LYS A 527 -23.36 -10.27 35.23
N LYS A 528 -24.64 -10.50 35.58
CA LYS A 528 -25.67 -9.46 35.66
C LYS A 528 -25.35 -8.42 36.74
N GLU A 529 -24.98 -8.88 37.94
CA GLU A 529 -24.57 -7.99 39.04
C GLU A 529 -23.32 -7.19 38.66
N MET A 530 -22.33 -7.84 38.04
CA MET A 530 -21.10 -7.18 37.56
C MET A 530 -21.42 -6.04 36.58
N VAL A 531 -22.28 -6.27 35.59
CA VAL A 531 -22.71 -5.25 34.62
C VAL A 531 -23.37 -4.06 35.31
N VAL A 532 -24.22 -4.28 36.31
CA VAL A 532 -24.87 -3.20 37.08
C VAL A 532 -23.82 -2.37 37.83
N LYS A 533 -22.87 -3.03 38.50
CA LYS A 533 -21.80 -2.35 39.25
C LYS A 533 -20.87 -1.54 38.34
N LEU A 534 -20.44 -2.11 37.21
CA LEU A 534 -19.62 -1.38 36.22
C LEU A 534 -20.36 -0.16 35.66
N ASN A 535 -21.69 -0.22 35.51
CA ASN A 535 -22.50 0.92 35.07
C ASN A 535 -22.54 2.04 36.10
N ALA A 536 -22.76 1.71 37.38
CA ALA A 536 -22.77 2.70 38.44
C ALA A 536 -21.40 3.37 38.62
N LEU A 537 -20.31 2.60 38.50
CA LEU A 537 -18.94 3.10 38.60
C LEU A 537 -18.58 4.14 37.54
N LYS A 538 -19.18 4.04 36.34
CA LYS A 538 -18.97 5.01 35.27
C LYS A 538 -19.35 6.43 35.70
N GLU A 539 -20.42 6.56 36.48
CA GLU A 539 -20.88 7.86 37.00
C GLU A 539 -20.05 8.29 38.23
N CYS A 540 -19.71 7.35 39.12
CA CYS A 540 -18.92 7.64 40.33
C CYS A 540 -17.49 8.11 40.03
N ILE A 541 -16.83 7.55 39.01
CA ILE A 541 -15.45 7.93 38.64
C ILE A 541 -15.42 9.35 38.06
N LYS A 542 -16.47 9.78 37.38
CA LYS A 542 -16.60 11.13 36.81
C LYS A 542 -16.96 12.20 37.84
N ASP A 543 -17.46 11.81 39.01
CA ASP A 543 -17.84 12.75 40.06
C ASP A 543 -16.60 13.30 40.80
N GLU A 544 -16.09 14.42 40.30
CA GLU A 544 -15.00 15.19 40.92
C GLU A 544 -15.38 15.74 42.31
N THR A 545 -16.69 15.86 42.63
CA THR A 545 -17.14 16.38 43.93
C THR A 545 -17.03 15.34 45.05
N GLY A 546 -16.85 14.06 44.70
CA GLY A 546 -16.73 12.95 45.64
C GLY A 546 -17.97 12.72 46.50
N LYS A 547 -19.14 13.21 46.06
CA LYS A 547 -20.42 13.12 46.80
C LYS A 547 -21.20 11.85 46.46
N THR A 548 -20.86 11.20 45.36
CA THR A 548 -21.51 9.95 44.94
C THR A 548 -20.93 8.78 45.72
N GLU A 549 -21.77 8.07 46.49
CA GLU A 549 -21.36 6.85 47.18
C GLU A 549 -20.98 5.76 46.17
N PHE A 550 -19.87 5.07 46.43
CA PHE A 550 -19.44 3.94 45.63
C PHE A 550 -20.36 2.73 45.90
N PRO A 551 -20.78 1.98 44.86
CA PRO A 551 -21.58 0.78 45.07
C PRO A 551 -20.85 -0.25 45.94
N GLU A 552 -21.60 -1.01 46.74
CA GLU A 552 -21.07 -2.08 47.59
C GLU A 552 -20.20 -3.08 46.79
N GLY A 553 -19.03 -3.43 47.32
CA GLY A 553 -18.06 -4.31 46.67
C GLY A 553 -17.32 -3.70 45.48
N CYS A 554 -17.30 -2.38 45.32
CA CYS A 554 -16.51 -1.67 44.29
C CYS A 554 -15.43 -0.78 44.92
N PHE A 555 -14.22 -0.80 44.34
CA PHE A 555 -13.05 -0.13 44.91
C PHE A 555 -12.27 0.63 43.85
N TYR A 556 -11.97 1.92 44.09
CA TYR A 556 -11.17 2.79 43.19
C TYR A 556 -10.49 3.92 43.97
N LEU A 557 -9.17 4.16 43.76
CA LEU A 557 -8.39 5.29 44.32
C LEU A 557 -8.70 5.64 45.80
N ASN A 558 -8.44 4.73 46.73
CA ASN A 558 -8.70 4.88 48.18
C ASN A 558 -10.16 5.19 48.58
N LYS A 559 -11.12 5.22 47.64
CA LYS A 559 -12.55 5.32 47.92
C LYS A 559 -13.11 3.92 48.12
N VAL A 560 -13.70 3.68 49.29
CA VAL A 560 -14.21 2.38 49.76
C VAL A 560 -15.61 2.60 50.34
N SER A 561 -16.52 1.65 50.15
CA SER A 561 -17.80 1.64 50.86
C SER A 561 -17.62 1.14 52.30
N ASP A 562 -18.16 1.86 53.29
CA ASP A 562 -17.98 1.59 54.73
C ASP A 562 -18.59 0.26 55.24
N SER A 563 -19.27 -0.52 54.40
CA SER A 563 -20.09 -1.68 54.83
C SER A 563 -19.43 -3.06 54.75
N ASP A 564 -18.16 -3.16 54.34
CA ASP A 564 -17.65 -4.37 53.71
C ASP A 564 -16.91 -5.34 54.69
N ARG A 565 -17.55 -6.47 55.06
CA ARG A 565 -17.08 -7.47 56.05
C ARG A 565 -16.67 -8.86 55.51
N LEU A 566 -16.63 -9.10 54.19
CA LEU A 566 -16.10 -10.35 53.62
C LEU A 566 -15.37 -10.14 52.29
N ASN A 567 -14.15 -10.69 52.16
CA ASN A 567 -13.30 -10.73 50.94
C ASN A 567 -12.84 -9.37 50.37
N VAL A 568 -12.62 -8.40 51.26
CA VAL A 568 -12.33 -6.99 50.92
C VAL A 568 -10.83 -6.72 50.83
N GLU A 569 -10.02 -7.48 51.57
CA GLU A 569 -8.60 -7.19 51.75
C GLU A 569 -7.82 -7.25 50.42
N GLU A 570 -8.04 -8.28 49.61
CA GLU A 570 -7.34 -8.45 48.32
C GLU A 570 -7.69 -7.33 47.33
N ALA A 571 -8.97 -6.94 47.27
CA ALA A 571 -9.43 -5.83 46.44
C ALA A 571 -8.86 -4.48 46.88
N LEU A 572 -8.79 -4.25 48.20
CA LEU A 572 -8.15 -3.05 48.76
C LEU A 572 -6.65 -3.01 48.48
N LEU A 573 -5.94 -4.13 48.68
CA LEU A 573 -4.52 -4.24 48.37
C LEU A 573 -4.27 -3.97 46.88
N TYR A 574 -5.14 -4.49 46.00
CA TYR A 574 -5.05 -4.25 44.56
C TYR A 574 -5.13 -2.77 44.20
N VAL A 575 -6.15 -2.05 44.66
CA VAL A 575 -6.31 -0.62 44.36
C VAL A 575 -5.24 0.26 45.01
N GLN A 576 -4.56 -0.23 46.06
CA GLN A 576 -3.38 0.39 46.66
C GLN A 576 -2.06 0.08 45.93
N GLY A 577 -2.11 -0.62 44.79
CA GLY A 577 -0.95 -0.91 43.96
C GLY A 577 -0.25 -2.23 44.26
N LYS A 578 -0.77 -3.07 45.17
CA LYS A 578 -0.21 -4.40 45.46
C LYS A 578 -0.88 -5.47 44.62
N THR A 579 -0.10 -6.34 44.00
CA THR A 579 -0.61 -7.45 43.17
C THR A 579 -0.59 -8.73 44.01
N VAL A 580 -1.73 -9.13 44.57
CA VAL A 580 -1.91 -10.33 45.41
C VAL A 580 -2.91 -11.28 44.77
N GLU A 581 -2.56 -12.55 44.63
CA GLU A 581 -3.46 -13.57 44.08
C GLU A 581 -4.68 -13.79 44.99
N PRO A 582 -5.91 -13.61 44.47
CA PRO A 582 -7.10 -13.92 45.24
C PRO A 582 -7.21 -15.38 45.66
N GLN A 583 -7.52 -15.63 46.93
CA GLN A 583 -7.69 -16.98 47.45
C GLN A 583 -8.76 -17.78 46.69
N VAL A 584 -9.78 -17.11 46.15
CA VAL A 584 -10.85 -17.75 45.36
C VAL A 584 -10.33 -18.42 44.08
N PHE A 585 -9.20 -17.97 43.53
CA PHE A 585 -8.59 -18.57 42.34
C PHE A 585 -7.69 -19.77 42.67
N SER A 586 -6.96 -19.71 43.78
CA SER A 586 -5.96 -20.72 44.18
C SER A 586 -6.50 -22.14 44.41
N LYS A 587 -7.82 -22.30 44.62
CA LYS A 587 -8.46 -23.58 44.99
C LYS A 587 -9.28 -24.21 43.86
N LYS A 588 -9.26 -23.65 42.66
CA LYS A 588 -10.19 -24.03 41.57
C LYS A 588 -9.45 -24.42 40.29
N ASN A 589 -10.05 -25.35 39.55
CA ASN A 589 -9.61 -25.70 38.21
C ASN A 589 -10.18 -24.67 37.22
N LEU A 590 -9.56 -23.49 37.14
CA LEU A 590 -9.99 -22.39 36.27
C LEU A 590 -9.24 -22.44 34.93
N SER A 591 -9.88 -21.92 33.88
CA SER A 591 -9.36 -21.84 32.52
C SER A 591 -9.35 -20.40 32.01
N LYS A 592 -8.41 -20.07 31.13
CA LYS A 592 -8.36 -18.72 30.55
C LYS A 592 -9.36 -18.58 29.41
N VAL A 593 -10.00 -17.42 29.32
CA VAL A 593 -10.98 -17.08 28.26
C VAL A 593 -10.54 -15.84 27.49
N GLN A 594 -11.08 -15.62 26.31
CA GLN A 594 -10.86 -14.34 25.61
C GLN A 594 -11.50 -13.20 26.40
N LEU A 595 -10.79 -12.08 26.56
CA LEU A 595 -11.32 -10.84 27.14
C LEU A 595 -11.03 -9.68 26.20
N PRO A 596 -11.79 -8.57 26.30
CA PRO A 596 -11.48 -7.35 25.56
C PRO A 596 -10.01 -6.91 25.74
N VAL A 597 -9.39 -6.51 24.64
CA VAL A 597 -8.02 -5.98 24.60
C VAL A 597 -7.97 -4.51 25.00
N TYR A 598 -6.78 -4.03 25.38
CA TYR A 598 -6.54 -2.68 25.86
C TYR A 598 -6.93 -1.60 24.84
N PRO A 599 -7.81 -0.64 25.19
CA PRO A 599 -8.22 0.42 24.27
C PRO A 599 -7.21 1.58 24.30
N PHE A 600 -6.27 1.59 23.35
CA PHE A 600 -5.27 2.64 23.19
C PHE A 600 -5.86 4.06 23.06
N GLU A 601 -5.11 5.06 23.51
CA GLU A 601 -5.39 6.48 23.29
C GLU A 601 -4.78 6.96 21.98
N LEU A 602 -5.45 6.60 20.90
CA LEU A 602 -5.02 6.89 19.54
C LEU A 602 -4.99 8.38 19.24
N LYS A 603 -3.85 8.85 18.72
CA LYS A 603 -3.65 10.22 18.24
C LYS A 603 -2.93 10.20 16.91
N ASP A 604 -3.17 11.22 16.08
CA ASP A 604 -2.49 11.33 14.78
C ASP A 604 -0.99 11.59 14.94
N ARG A 605 -0.20 10.65 14.44
CA ARG A 605 1.26 10.70 14.31
C ARG A 605 1.60 10.58 12.85
N TRP A 606 1.85 11.73 12.25
CA TRP A 606 2.29 11.85 10.87
C TRP A 606 3.48 12.79 10.81
N ILE A 607 4.32 12.59 9.79
CA ILE A 607 5.44 13.46 9.56
C ILE A 607 4.93 14.89 9.32
N ASP A 608 5.62 15.85 9.93
CA ASP A 608 5.28 17.25 9.76
C ASP A 608 5.43 17.62 8.28
N LYS A 609 4.48 18.41 7.76
CA LYS A 609 4.55 18.93 6.39
C LYS A 609 5.90 19.60 6.16
N PRO A 610 6.42 19.60 4.92
CA PRO A 610 7.59 20.41 4.56
C PRO A 610 7.38 21.83 5.10
N LEU A 611 8.38 22.38 5.80
CA LEU A 611 8.33 23.75 6.35
C LEU A 611 8.30 24.84 5.27
N LEU A 612 8.40 24.47 3.99
CA LEU A 612 8.47 25.38 2.87
C LEU A 612 7.36 24.99 1.88
N GLU A 613 6.21 25.64 2.03
CA GLU A 613 5.11 25.56 1.07
C GLU A 613 5.64 25.83 -0.34
N THR A 614 5.33 24.97 -1.30
CA THR A 614 5.40 25.31 -2.72
C THR A 614 4.43 26.46 -2.92
N ILE A 615 4.93 27.70 -2.95
CA ILE A 615 4.08 28.90 -3.07
C ILE A 615 3.34 28.90 -4.43
N ASN A 616 3.94 28.24 -5.44
CA ASN A 616 3.36 28.03 -6.75
C ASN A 616 3.94 26.74 -7.41
N PRO A 617 3.13 25.87 -8.03
CA PRO A 617 3.61 24.66 -8.71
C PRO A 617 4.64 24.93 -9.81
N VAL A 618 4.64 26.13 -10.38
CA VAL A 618 5.55 26.57 -11.45
C VAL A 618 6.94 26.97 -10.91
N THR A 619 7.03 27.53 -9.71
CA THR A 619 8.30 28.01 -9.12
C THR A 619 9.03 26.95 -8.30
N GLY A 620 8.41 25.78 -8.12
CA GLY A 620 9.00 24.69 -7.36
C GLY A 620 9.28 25.07 -5.89
N ARG A 621 10.17 24.29 -5.29
CA ARG A 621 10.49 24.31 -3.88
C ARG A 621 11.76 25.13 -3.61
N LEU A 622 11.72 26.04 -2.63
CA LEU A 622 12.93 26.75 -2.17
C LEU A 622 13.88 25.78 -1.45
N MET A 623 15.14 25.72 -1.91
CA MET A 623 16.20 24.87 -1.35
C MET A 623 17.20 25.66 -0.52
N LEU A 624 17.49 26.90 -0.93
CA LEU A 624 18.42 27.79 -0.27
C LEU A 624 17.95 29.23 -0.46
N ALA A 625 18.00 30.03 0.61
CA ALA A 625 17.78 31.47 0.54
C ALA A 625 18.93 32.24 1.18
N THR A 626 19.45 33.25 0.48
CA THR A 626 20.49 34.17 0.95
C THR A 626 20.13 35.61 0.62
N GLU A 627 20.94 36.57 1.11
CA GLU A 627 20.77 37.99 0.74
C GLU A 627 21.02 38.24 -0.75
N GLU A 628 21.92 37.48 -1.37
CA GLU A 628 22.33 37.68 -2.78
C GLU A 628 21.55 36.81 -3.77
N GLN A 629 21.10 35.61 -3.36
CA GLN A 629 20.42 34.67 -4.25
C GLN A 629 19.52 33.68 -3.52
N ASP A 630 18.51 33.18 -4.23
CA ASP A 630 17.73 32.03 -3.83
C ASP A 630 17.85 30.91 -4.87
N ILE A 631 17.81 29.66 -4.40
CA ILE A 631 17.85 28.47 -5.24
C ILE A 631 16.56 27.69 -5.01
N TYR A 632 15.86 27.39 -6.10
CA TYR A 632 14.66 26.58 -6.10
C TYR A 632 14.86 25.31 -6.92
N GLN A 633 14.17 24.24 -6.53
CA GLN A 633 14.12 22.97 -7.22
C GLN A 633 12.69 22.73 -7.72
N ILE A 634 12.55 22.66 -9.03
CA ILE A 634 11.29 22.39 -9.73
C ILE A 634 11.32 20.92 -10.17
N LYS A 635 10.40 20.10 -9.67
CA LYS A 635 10.24 18.73 -10.14
C LYS A 635 9.45 18.71 -11.45
N LEU A 636 9.92 17.92 -12.40
CA LEU A 636 9.26 17.65 -13.67
C LEU A 636 8.76 16.20 -13.68
N ASP A 637 7.43 16.04 -13.68
CA ASP A 637 6.80 14.77 -14.04
C ASP A 637 6.77 14.64 -15.57
N LYS A 638 6.93 13.43 -16.12
CA LYS A 638 6.86 13.18 -17.58
C LYS A 638 5.49 13.54 -18.18
N ARG A 639 4.44 13.62 -17.37
CA ARG A 639 3.10 14.08 -17.72
C ARG A 639 2.87 15.56 -17.42
N SER A 640 3.92 16.26 -16.98
CA SER A 640 3.84 17.69 -16.71
C SER A 640 3.39 18.40 -17.99
N TRP A 641 2.36 19.23 -17.86
CA TRP A 641 1.89 20.10 -18.93
C TRP A 641 2.98 21.07 -19.42
N ARG A 642 4.03 21.27 -18.60
CA ARG A 642 5.20 22.09 -18.92
C ARG A 642 6.01 21.52 -20.08
N LEU A 643 5.90 20.21 -20.34
CA LEU A 643 6.63 19.51 -21.40
C LEU A 643 5.84 19.49 -22.72
N ASP A 644 6.55 19.68 -23.83
CA ASP A 644 6.05 19.56 -25.20
C ASP A 644 6.91 18.59 -26.00
N THR A 645 6.28 17.54 -26.53
CA THR A 645 6.89 16.53 -27.39
C THR A 645 6.70 16.81 -28.89
N ASN A 646 5.86 17.79 -29.22
CA ASN A 646 5.47 18.12 -30.60
C ASN A 646 6.11 19.43 -31.10
N ALA A 647 6.70 20.22 -30.19
CA ALA A 647 7.38 21.47 -30.52
C ALA A 647 8.66 21.26 -31.34
N VAL A 648 9.39 20.18 -31.07
CA VAL A 648 10.61 19.79 -31.80
C VAL A 648 10.53 18.29 -32.10
N PRO A 649 10.61 17.86 -33.38
CA PRO A 649 10.57 16.45 -33.73
C PRO A 649 11.60 15.62 -32.97
N GLY A 650 11.15 14.57 -32.29
CA GLY A 650 12.02 13.64 -31.56
C GLY A 650 12.59 14.17 -30.23
N GLN A 651 12.17 15.35 -29.75
CA GLN A 651 12.64 15.92 -28.48
C GLN A 651 11.47 16.31 -27.57
N THR A 652 11.65 16.09 -26.27
CA THR A 652 10.78 16.66 -25.23
C THR A 652 11.42 17.97 -24.76
N VAL A 653 10.71 19.09 -24.87
CA VAL A 653 11.21 20.42 -24.49
C VAL A 653 10.20 21.12 -23.57
N ILE A 654 10.58 22.22 -22.92
CA ILE A 654 9.61 23.11 -22.26
C ILE A 654 9.19 24.18 -23.26
N SER A 655 7.88 24.41 -23.37
CA SER A 655 7.35 25.44 -24.27
C SER A 655 7.78 26.85 -23.82
N PRO A 656 8.14 27.76 -24.73
CA PRO A 656 8.48 29.14 -24.43
C PRO A 656 7.49 29.90 -23.54
N ASP A 657 6.18 29.71 -23.70
CA ASP A 657 5.17 30.29 -22.78
C ASP A 657 5.32 29.82 -21.34
N VAL A 658 5.73 28.57 -21.13
CA VAL A 658 5.95 28.01 -19.79
C VAL A 658 7.13 28.69 -19.12
N TYR A 659 8.22 28.95 -19.85
CA TYR A 659 9.34 29.73 -19.30
C TYR A 659 8.91 31.14 -18.90
N MET A 660 8.08 31.79 -19.72
CA MET A 660 7.54 33.11 -19.42
C MET A 660 6.65 33.12 -18.17
N GLU A 661 5.81 32.10 -18.01
CA GLU A 661 5.01 31.90 -16.80
C GLU A 661 5.91 31.66 -15.58
N ILE A 662 6.95 30.82 -15.69
CA ILE A 662 7.94 30.60 -14.61
C ILE A 662 8.57 31.93 -14.19
N PHE A 663 9.08 32.71 -15.14
CA PHE A 663 9.71 34.00 -14.85
C PHE A 663 8.74 35.01 -14.22
N TYR A 664 7.50 35.07 -14.70
CA TYR A 664 6.49 35.96 -14.13
C TYR A 664 6.11 35.57 -12.70
N GLN A 665 5.93 34.27 -12.43
CA GLN A 665 5.59 33.79 -11.09
C GLN A 665 6.70 34.07 -10.08
N TYR A 666 7.97 33.89 -10.47
CA TYR A 666 9.07 34.36 -9.63
C TYR A 666 9.04 35.87 -9.42
N ALA A 667 8.75 36.69 -10.44
CA ALA A 667 8.63 38.13 -10.26
C ALA A 667 7.63 38.50 -9.15
N LEU A 668 6.46 37.84 -9.11
CA LEU A 668 5.44 38.05 -8.09
C LEU A 668 5.86 37.62 -6.67
N LEU A 669 6.77 36.65 -6.55
CA LEU A 669 7.33 36.25 -5.26
C LEU A 669 8.19 37.37 -4.65
N TYR A 670 8.93 38.11 -5.48
CA TYR A 670 9.86 39.14 -5.02
C TYR A 670 9.24 40.55 -4.93
N GLU A 671 8.24 40.87 -5.76
CA GLU A 671 7.55 42.17 -5.69
C GLU A 671 6.04 42.05 -5.95
N ARG A 672 5.22 42.33 -4.92
CA ARG A 672 3.75 42.24 -5.00
C ARG A 672 3.13 43.58 -5.40
N GLY A 673 2.41 43.62 -6.52
CA GLY A 673 1.55 44.75 -6.91
C GLY A 673 2.11 45.72 -7.96
N SER A 674 3.32 45.49 -8.47
CA SER A 674 3.94 46.28 -9.54
C SER A 674 3.67 45.69 -10.93
N ARG A 675 3.66 46.53 -11.98
CA ARG A 675 3.71 46.02 -13.37
C ARG A 675 5.10 45.42 -13.60
N VAL A 676 5.15 44.15 -13.96
CA VAL A 676 6.40 43.43 -14.21
C VAL A 676 6.83 43.61 -15.67
N CYS A 677 8.07 44.06 -15.87
CA CYS A 677 8.70 44.09 -17.19
C CYS A 677 9.80 43.03 -17.25
N ILE A 678 9.60 42.00 -18.06
CA ILE A 678 10.58 40.93 -18.27
C ILE A 678 11.40 41.29 -19.51
N ARG A 679 12.71 41.42 -19.37
CA ARG A 679 13.64 41.82 -20.44
C ARG A 679 14.68 40.73 -20.68
N LYS A 680 15.22 40.71 -21.90
CA LYS A 680 16.31 39.79 -22.30
C LYS A 680 15.98 38.33 -21.97
N ILE A 681 14.83 37.86 -22.44
CA ILE A 681 14.50 36.43 -22.30
C ILE A 681 15.27 35.68 -23.39
N GLU A 682 16.14 34.78 -22.95
CA GLU A 682 16.98 33.96 -23.81
C GLU A 682 16.70 32.48 -23.53
N ILE A 683 16.41 31.74 -24.59
CA ILE A 683 16.16 30.29 -24.56
C ILE A 683 17.20 29.66 -25.49
N PRO A 684 18.36 29.20 -24.96
CA PRO A 684 19.41 28.59 -25.78
C PRO A 684 18.94 27.31 -26.48
N GLU A 685 19.77 26.70 -27.32
CA GLU A 685 19.47 25.38 -27.88
C GLU A 685 19.33 24.34 -26.77
N ASN A 686 18.07 24.02 -26.45
CA ASN A 686 17.72 23.07 -25.40
C ASN A 686 17.99 21.64 -25.87
N GLY A 687 18.64 20.85 -25.01
CA GLY A 687 18.71 19.41 -25.17
C GLY A 687 17.41 18.71 -24.77
N ASN A 688 17.19 17.50 -25.25
CA ASN A 688 16.03 16.67 -24.94
C ASN A 688 15.86 16.47 -23.41
N LEU A 689 14.68 16.81 -22.88
CA LEU A 689 14.31 16.73 -21.47
C LEU A 689 13.59 15.42 -21.10
N ALA A 690 13.51 14.44 -22.00
CA ALA A 690 12.79 13.17 -21.77
C ALA A 690 13.24 12.40 -20.51
N GLU A 691 14.50 12.59 -20.08
CA GLU A 691 15.10 11.93 -18.91
C GLU A 691 15.37 12.89 -17.74
N VAL A 692 14.88 14.14 -17.82
CA VAL A 692 15.11 15.15 -16.78
C VAL A 692 13.95 15.14 -15.79
N GLU A 693 14.25 14.85 -14.52
CA GLU A 693 13.26 14.81 -13.43
C GLU A 693 13.23 16.12 -12.63
N GLU A 694 14.28 16.95 -12.72
CA GLU A 694 14.45 18.14 -11.89
C GLU A 694 15.09 19.31 -12.64
N ILE A 695 14.60 20.52 -12.39
CA ILE A 695 15.17 21.80 -12.83
C ILE A 695 15.58 22.60 -11.59
N CYS A 696 16.78 23.15 -11.64
CA CYS A 696 17.26 24.13 -10.69
C CYS A 696 16.98 25.55 -11.23
N ALA A 697 16.30 26.36 -10.43
CA ALA A 697 16.09 27.77 -10.70
C ALA A 697 16.89 28.62 -9.72
N VAL A 698 17.81 29.44 -10.25
CA VAL A 698 18.64 30.35 -9.46
C VAL A 698 18.13 31.77 -9.68
N VAL A 699 17.70 32.42 -8.59
CA VAL A 699 17.23 33.80 -8.60
C VAL A 699 18.25 34.69 -7.91
N LYS A 700 18.96 35.53 -8.67
CA LYS A 700 19.89 36.52 -8.14
C LYS A 700 19.17 37.84 -7.86
N LYS A 701 19.38 38.40 -6.68
CA LYS A 701 18.68 39.60 -6.18
C LYS A 701 19.56 40.83 -6.33
N GLU A 702 19.02 41.89 -6.92
CA GLU A 702 19.64 43.21 -7.02
C GLU A 702 18.62 44.29 -6.62
N GLU A 703 19.04 45.50 -6.26
CA GLU A 703 18.18 46.52 -5.61
C GLU A 703 16.83 46.82 -6.30
N LYS A 704 16.73 46.68 -7.63
CA LYS A 704 15.50 46.95 -8.42
C LYS A 704 15.25 45.94 -9.55
N GLN A 705 15.96 44.81 -9.53
CA GLN A 705 15.81 43.78 -10.55
C GLN A 705 16.20 42.42 -9.99
N ILE A 706 15.67 41.35 -10.60
CA ILE A 706 16.13 39.99 -10.36
C ILE A 706 16.58 39.38 -11.68
N THR A 707 17.59 38.51 -11.60
CA THR A 707 18.01 37.68 -12.73
C THR A 707 17.67 36.23 -12.41
N ILE A 708 16.91 35.59 -13.30
CA ILE A 708 16.50 34.20 -13.13
C ILE A 708 17.21 33.33 -14.15
N THR A 709 17.81 32.24 -13.67
CA THR A 709 18.49 31.24 -14.47
C THR A 709 17.85 29.88 -14.21
N LEU A 710 17.33 29.22 -15.25
CA LEU A 710 16.80 27.86 -15.19
C LEU A 710 17.84 26.91 -15.79
N GLN A 711 18.20 25.87 -15.06
CA GLN A 711 19.23 24.92 -15.48
C GLN A 711 18.95 23.49 -15.00
N VAL A 712 19.54 22.51 -15.68
CA VAL A 712 19.54 21.09 -15.29
C VAL A 712 20.95 20.69 -14.92
N GLU A 713 21.12 20.09 -13.74
CA GLU A 713 22.40 19.53 -13.31
C GLU A 713 22.70 18.25 -14.10
N LYS A 714 23.81 18.22 -14.84
CA LYS A 714 24.31 17.00 -15.52
C LYS A 714 25.71 16.68 -15.00
N LYS A 715 26.06 15.39 -15.00
CA LYS A 715 27.33 14.86 -14.45
C LYS A 715 28.62 15.55 -14.94
N GLU A 716 28.60 16.16 -16.13
CA GLU A 716 29.78 16.82 -16.72
C GLU A 716 29.69 18.36 -16.72
N LYS A 717 28.49 18.94 -16.90
CA LYS A 717 28.24 20.40 -16.88
C LYS A 717 26.74 20.70 -16.86
N ASP A 718 26.33 21.69 -16.08
CA ASP A 718 24.95 22.19 -16.07
C ASP A 718 24.47 22.60 -17.48
N MET A 719 23.27 22.16 -17.82
CA MET A 719 22.59 22.53 -19.06
C MET A 719 21.67 23.71 -18.78
N LEU A 720 21.99 24.87 -19.37
CA LEU A 720 21.15 26.06 -19.30
C LEU A 720 19.87 25.86 -20.11
N LEU A 721 18.72 26.09 -19.50
CA LEU A 721 17.41 25.98 -20.14
C LEU A 721 16.85 27.32 -20.60
N ALA A 722 16.93 28.33 -19.74
CA ALA A 722 16.48 29.68 -20.06
C ALA A 722 17.02 30.70 -19.04
N THR A 723 17.15 31.95 -19.47
CA THR A 723 17.49 33.08 -18.60
C THR A 723 16.60 34.27 -18.89
N ALA A 724 16.29 35.05 -17.84
CA ALA A 724 15.58 36.32 -17.98
C ALA A 724 16.02 37.33 -16.92
N ASN A 725 15.99 38.61 -17.31
CA ASN A 725 16.19 39.73 -16.40
C ASN A 725 14.85 40.41 -16.15
N ILE A 726 14.41 40.45 -14.90
CA ILE A 726 13.13 41.05 -14.53
C ILE A 726 13.42 42.39 -13.86
N GLN A 727 12.87 43.45 -14.46
CA GLN A 727 12.94 44.80 -13.90
C GLN A 727 11.58 45.18 -13.36
N PHE A 728 11.56 45.61 -12.10
CA PHE A 728 10.35 46.11 -11.47
C PHE A 728 10.19 47.58 -11.83
N VAL A 729 9.01 47.94 -12.35
CA VAL A 729 8.74 49.29 -12.88
C VAL A 729 7.64 49.93 -12.05
N GLU A 730 7.96 51.07 -11.42
CA GLU A 730 6.96 51.94 -10.79
C GLU A 730 6.05 52.55 -11.85
N THR A 731 4.76 52.66 -11.55
CA THR A 731 3.69 53.08 -12.47
C THR A 731 3.95 54.42 -13.15
N GLU A 732 4.60 54.41 -14.32
CA GLU A 732 4.51 55.47 -15.32
C GLU A 732 4.03 54.92 -16.67
N ASN A 733 3.08 55.65 -17.27
CA ASN A 733 2.42 55.35 -18.53
C ASN A 733 3.41 55.36 -19.71
N ARG A 734 4.05 54.22 -20.01
CA ARG A 734 4.52 53.98 -21.38
C ARG A 734 3.29 54.01 -22.30
N LYS A 735 3.25 54.97 -23.24
CA LYS A 735 2.26 55.00 -24.32
C LYS A 735 2.33 53.67 -25.06
N SER A 736 1.34 52.82 -24.85
CA SER A 736 1.21 51.54 -25.55
C SER A 736 0.97 51.80 -27.03
N LEU A 737 1.88 51.38 -27.90
CA LEU A 737 1.62 51.25 -29.34
C LEU A 737 0.52 50.20 -29.50
N LYS A 738 -0.69 50.59 -29.92
CA LYS A 738 -1.74 49.63 -30.32
C LYS A 738 -1.31 48.99 -31.63
N LEU A 739 -1.27 47.67 -31.67
CA LEU A 739 -1.11 46.95 -32.92
C LEU A 739 -2.41 47.09 -33.74
N ALA A 740 -2.32 47.69 -34.93
CA ALA A 740 -3.49 48.01 -35.75
C ALA A 740 -3.82 46.82 -36.66
N VAL A 741 -5.02 46.26 -36.50
CA VAL A 741 -5.52 45.16 -37.33
C VAL A 741 -6.07 45.73 -38.65
N LYS A 742 -5.57 45.27 -39.80
CA LYS A 742 -6.20 45.52 -41.11
C LYS A 742 -7.66 45.03 -41.17
N ALA A 743 -8.51 45.77 -41.88
CA ALA A 743 -9.95 45.52 -41.96
C ALA A 743 -10.36 44.26 -42.75
N GLU A 744 -9.50 43.74 -43.62
CA GLU A 744 -9.76 42.55 -44.44
C GLU A 744 -8.62 41.54 -44.21
N LEU A 745 -8.88 40.54 -43.38
CA LEU A 745 -8.01 39.37 -43.20
C LEU A 745 -8.74 38.13 -43.71
N GLU A 746 -8.00 37.22 -44.35
CA GLU A 746 -8.58 35.96 -44.82
C GLU A 746 -8.82 35.02 -43.63
N GLU A 747 -10.05 34.49 -43.53
CA GLU A 747 -10.41 33.48 -42.53
C GLU A 747 -9.91 32.10 -42.99
N LYS A 748 -9.05 31.47 -42.18
CA LYS A 748 -8.51 30.13 -42.44
C LYS A 748 -8.99 29.15 -41.39
N THR A 749 -9.30 27.92 -41.82
CA THR A 749 -9.62 26.80 -40.92
C THR A 749 -8.34 26.05 -40.58
N VAL A 750 -8.04 25.88 -39.29
CA VAL A 750 -6.89 25.08 -38.85
C VAL A 750 -7.31 23.63 -38.64
N ALA A 751 -6.43 22.70 -38.99
CA ALA A 751 -6.60 21.29 -38.65
C ALA A 751 -6.84 21.17 -37.14
N ARG A 752 -7.89 20.45 -36.73
CA ARG A 752 -8.17 20.22 -35.31
C ARG A 752 -6.97 19.54 -34.66
N GLU A 753 -6.32 20.24 -33.74
CA GLU A 753 -5.34 19.64 -32.84
C GLU A 753 -6.07 18.71 -31.85
N ILE A 754 -5.37 17.68 -31.37
CA ILE A 754 -5.87 16.75 -30.35
C ILE A 754 -5.11 17.03 -29.06
N GLY A 755 -5.82 17.25 -27.95
CA GLY A 755 -5.23 17.33 -26.60
C GLY A 755 -5.32 18.69 -25.91
N ARG A 756 -4.50 18.89 -24.87
CA ARG A 756 -4.60 20.03 -23.92
C ARG A 756 -4.33 21.41 -24.54
N ARG A 757 -3.82 21.47 -25.78
CA ARG A 757 -3.46 22.70 -26.50
C ARG A 757 -4.51 23.15 -27.54
N ASP A 758 -5.64 22.46 -27.64
CA ASP A 758 -6.77 22.83 -28.52
C ASP A 758 -7.57 24.04 -27.98
N CYS A 759 -6.99 25.23 -28.07
CA CYS A 759 -7.56 26.48 -27.56
C CYS A 759 -7.83 27.54 -28.64
N ILE A 760 -7.38 27.34 -29.88
CA ILE A 760 -7.61 28.30 -30.98
C ILE A 760 -8.94 27.96 -31.65
N ARG A 761 -9.88 28.91 -31.64
CA ARG A 761 -11.23 28.71 -32.20
C ARG A 761 -11.40 29.33 -33.58
N LYS A 762 -10.72 30.44 -33.85
CA LYS A 762 -10.78 31.14 -35.14
C LYS A 762 -9.45 31.82 -35.44
N ILE A 763 -9.08 31.87 -36.72
CA ILE A 763 -7.88 32.55 -37.19
C ILE A 763 -8.18 33.37 -38.43
N ASN A 764 -7.76 34.62 -38.42
CA ASN A 764 -7.76 35.48 -39.60
C ASN A 764 -6.33 35.99 -39.82
N MET A 765 -5.74 35.78 -40.99
CA MET A 765 -4.31 36.10 -41.21
C MET A 765 -3.97 36.56 -42.63
N ASP A 766 -2.83 37.24 -42.76
CA ASP A 766 -2.09 37.50 -43.99
C ASP A 766 -0.58 37.24 -43.78
N GLU A 767 0.26 37.56 -44.77
CA GLU A 767 1.72 37.36 -44.69
C GLU A 767 2.40 38.14 -43.55
N LYS A 768 1.80 39.22 -43.03
CA LYS A 768 2.43 40.15 -42.07
C LYS A 768 1.71 40.25 -40.74
N GLN A 769 0.46 39.84 -40.63
CA GLN A 769 -0.31 39.86 -39.39
C GLN A 769 -1.23 38.65 -39.28
N ALA A 770 -1.56 38.27 -38.04
CA ALA A 770 -2.65 37.34 -37.77
C ALA A 770 -3.37 37.70 -36.47
N VAL A 771 -4.66 37.39 -36.44
CA VAL A 771 -5.53 37.51 -35.28
C VAL A 771 -6.10 36.14 -34.96
N PHE A 772 -5.82 35.67 -33.75
CA PHE A 772 -6.30 34.40 -33.23
C PHE A 772 -7.32 34.67 -32.14
N HIS A 773 -8.50 34.08 -32.28
CA HIS A 773 -9.47 34.04 -31.19
C HIS A 773 -9.22 32.79 -30.35
N VAL A 774 -8.89 32.99 -29.08
CA VAL A 774 -8.51 31.94 -28.15
C VAL A 774 -9.58 31.75 -27.09
N GLU A 775 -9.97 30.51 -26.85
CA GLU A 775 -10.86 30.12 -25.74
C GLU A 775 -10.28 28.92 -25.00
N LEU A 776 -10.13 29.06 -23.67
CA LEU A 776 -9.63 27.98 -22.83
C LEU A 776 -10.64 26.81 -22.74
N PRO A 777 -10.21 25.56 -22.96
CA PRO A 777 -11.08 24.39 -22.85
C PRO A 777 -11.71 24.23 -21.46
N PHE A 778 -12.89 23.60 -21.38
CA PHE A 778 -13.68 23.40 -20.15
C PHE A 778 -12.88 22.87 -18.93
N PRO A 779 -11.95 21.89 -19.07
CA PRO A 779 -11.15 21.39 -17.95
C PRO A 779 -10.28 22.45 -17.26
N TYR A 780 -9.87 23.50 -17.98
CA TYR A 780 -8.90 24.51 -17.51
C TYR A 780 -9.53 25.81 -17.02
N ARG A 781 -10.87 25.89 -17.02
CA ARG A 781 -11.58 27.09 -16.54
C ARG A 781 -11.34 27.36 -15.04
N LYS A 782 -10.99 26.34 -14.25
CA LYS A 782 -10.65 26.48 -12.83
C LYS A 782 -9.25 27.08 -12.61
N ASP A 783 -8.42 27.12 -13.65
CA ASP A 783 -7.03 27.57 -13.60
C ASP A 783 -6.87 29.07 -13.98
N GLU A 784 -7.96 29.76 -14.32
CA GLU A 784 -8.00 31.20 -14.66
C GLU A 784 -7.34 32.10 -13.58
N LYS A 785 -7.34 31.64 -12.32
CA LYS A 785 -6.73 32.36 -11.20
C LYS A 785 -5.34 31.85 -10.81
N LYS A 786 -4.87 30.74 -11.40
CA LYS A 786 -3.60 30.07 -11.07
C LYS A 786 -2.44 30.53 -11.97
N HIS A 787 -2.72 30.95 -13.21
CA HIS A 787 -1.69 31.30 -14.19
C HIS A 787 -1.85 32.71 -14.76
N ALA A 788 -0.73 33.38 -15.08
CA ALA A 788 -0.76 34.68 -15.74
C ALA A 788 -0.57 34.58 -17.25
N LEU A 789 0.17 33.57 -17.72
CA LEU A 789 0.32 33.16 -19.10
C LEU A 789 -0.05 31.67 -19.24
N HIS A 790 -1.13 31.35 -19.95
CA HIS A 790 -1.54 29.95 -20.14
C HIS A 790 -0.59 29.24 -21.13
N PRO A 791 -0.18 27.99 -20.86
CA PRO A 791 0.81 27.22 -21.64
C PRO A 791 0.40 26.78 -23.05
N ALA A 792 -0.69 27.33 -23.59
CA ALA A 792 -1.20 26.97 -24.91
C ALA A 792 -1.11 28.14 -25.92
N LEU A 793 -0.55 29.28 -25.51
CA LEU A 793 -0.90 30.55 -26.13
C LEU A 793 0.22 31.21 -26.95
N LEU A 794 1.43 31.37 -26.38
CA LEU A 794 2.47 32.15 -27.06
C LEU A 794 3.09 31.39 -28.22
N GLU A 795 3.51 30.15 -28.00
CA GLU A 795 4.16 29.36 -29.04
C GLU A 795 3.25 29.19 -30.27
N ARG A 796 1.96 28.90 -30.06
CA ARG A 796 1.05 28.49 -31.14
C ARG A 796 0.73 29.61 -32.11
N ALA A 797 0.42 30.82 -31.64
CA ALA A 797 0.05 31.92 -32.52
C ALA A 797 1.20 32.26 -33.51
N MET A 798 2.43 32.34 -33.00
CA MET A 798 3.60 32.66 -33.84
C MET A 798 4.05 31.47 -34.67
N THR A 799 4.04 30.25 -34.14
CA THR A 799 4.46 29.05 -34.88
C THR A 799 3.48 28.69 -35.98
N ILE A 800 2.18 28.83 -35.78
CA ILE A 800 1.17 28.62 -36.84
C ILE A 800 1.41 29.63 -37.97
N HIS A 801 1.61 30.91 -37.65
CA HIS A 801 1.89 31.92 -38.67
C HIS A 801 3.22 31.66 -39.39
N TYR A 802 4.26 31.28 -38.65
CA TYR A 802 5.56 30.93 -39.22
C TYR A 802 5.46 29.71 -40.15
N VAL A 803 4.75 28.64 -39.75
CA VAL A 803 4.53 27.45 -40.58
C VAL A 803 3.71 27.80 -41.82
N GLU A 804 2.64 28.57 -41.68
CA GLU A 804 1.78 28.97 -42.81
C GLU A 804 2.50 29.88 -43.82
N THR A 805 3.46 30.69 -43.38
CA THR A 805 4.21 31.62 -44.25
C THR A 805 5.50 31.01 -44.82
N THR A 806 6.14 30.07 -44.11
CA THR A 806 7.45 29.51 -44.51
C THR A 806 7.41 28.03 -44.90
N GLY A 807 6.35 27.30 -44.54
CA GLY A 807 6.26 25.85 -44.68
C GLY A 807 7.14 25.06 -43.70
N LYS A 808 7.81 25.71 -42.76
CA LYS A 808 8.79 25.12 -41.84
C LYS A 808 8.32 25.19 -40.39
N GLN A 809 8.72 24.22 -39.58
CA GLN A 809 8.48 24.29 -38.13
C GLN A 809 9.42 25.31 -37.48
N GLY A 810 8.85 26.21 -36.67
CA GLY A 810 9.58 27.24 -35.94
C GLY A 810 9.47 27.05 -34.43
N ILE A 811 10.48 27.48 -33.69
CA ILE A 811 10.47 27.55 -32.23
C ILE A 811 10.92 28.93 -31.77
N VAL A 812 10.31 29.47 -30.72
CA VAL A 812 10.72 30.75 -30.12
C VAL A 812 12.06 30.58 -29.40
N LYS A 813 13.02 31.45 -29.72
CA LYS A 813 14.38 31.43 -29.14
C LYS A 813 14.66 32.58 -28.18
N SER A 814 14.00 33.71 -28.37
CA SER A 814 14.19 34.87 -27.51
C SER A 814 13.01 35.80 -27.55
N CYS A 815 12.83 36.58 -26.49
CA CYS A 815 11.93 37.73 -26.46
C CYS A 815 12.69 38.93 -25.86
N LYS A 816 12.70 40.05 -26.59
CA LYS A 816 13.42 41.26 -26.13
C LYS A 816 12.78 41.84 -24.87
N GLU A 817 11.46 41.98 -24.88
CA GLU A 817 10.70 42.54 -23.77
C GLU A 817 9.28 41.94 -23.73
N ALA A 818 8.81 41.56 -22.54
CA ALA A 818 7.44 41.19 -22.27
C ALA A 818 6.86 42.03 -21.13
N VAL A 819 5.64 42.52 -21.32
CA VAL A 819 4.91 43.33 -20.35
C VAL A 819 3.56 42.67 -20.11
N ILE A 820 3.33 42.24 -18.87
CA ILE A 820 2.09 41.56 -18.46
C ILE A 820 1.34 42.51 -17.52
N ASN A 821 0.17 42.97 -17.93
CA ASN A 821 -0.61 43.97 -17.18
C ASN A 821 -1.59 43.33 -16.19
N ARG A 822 -2.15 42.16 -16.53
CA ARG A 822 -3.08 41.40 -15.69
C ARG A 822 -3.09 39.92 -16.10
N PRO A 823 -3.63 39.01 -15.25
CA PRO A 823 -3.82 37.60 -15.61
C PRO A 823 -4.72 37.43 -16.84
N LEU A 824 -4.55 36.32 -17.55
CA LEU A 824 -5.33 36.00 -18.75
C LEU A 824 -6.76 35.58 -18.41
N PRO A 825 -7.76 36.08 -19.17
CA PRO A 825 -9.15 35.63 -19.07
C PRO A 825 -9.39 34.31 -19.82
N LEU A 826 -10.57 33.72 -19.65
CA LEU A 826 -10.99 32.50 -20.36
C LEU A 826 -11.07 32.64 -21.89
N SER A 827 -11.23 33.86 -22.41
CA SER A 827 -11.30 34.15 -23.84
C SER A 827 -10.71 35.52 -24.13
N PHE A 828 -9.89 35.59 -25.18
CA PHE A 828 -9.23 36.82 -25.63
C PHE A 828 -8.74 36.66 -27.07
N ASP A 829 -8.30 37.78 -27.66
CA ASP A 829 -7.69 37.83 -28.98
C ASP A 829 -6.16 37.99 -28.85
N ALA A 830 -5.43 37.18 -29.63
CA ALA A 830 -3.99 37.30 -29.80
C ALA A 830 -3.70 37.89 -31.19
N ILE A 831 -3.08 39.06 -31.21
CA ILE A 831 -2.76 39.82 -32.41
C ILE A 831 -1.25 39.77 -32.61
N ILE A 832 -0.78 39.14 -33.69
CA ILE A 832 0.63 39.12 -34.05
C ILE A 832 0.91 39.98 -35.27
N HIS A 833 2.08 40.61 -35.26
CA HIS A 833 2.62 41.37 -36.37
C HIS A 833 4.08 40.97 -36.61
N LEU A 834 4.39 40.59 -37.84
CA LEU A 834 5.77 40.37 -38.30
C LEU A 834 6.47 41.74 -38.37
N ALA A 835 7.47 41.93 -37.52
CA ALA A 835 8.17 43.20 -37.32
C ALA A 835 9.41 43.34 -38.21
N GLU A 836 10.14 42.25 -38.47
CA GLU A 836 11.35 42.20 -39.28
C GLU A 836 11.35 40.93 -40.16
N GLU A 837 12.10 40.92 -41.27
CA GLU A 837 12.13 39.80 -42.24
C GLU A 837 12.67 38.49 -41.64
N ASP A 838 13.47 38.55 -40.58
CA ASP A 838 14.08 37.39 -39.90
C ASP A 838 13.14 36.72 -38.87
N ALA A 839 11.84 36.61 -39.18
CA ALA A 839 10.84 35.97 -38.32
C ALA A 839 10.81 36.52 -36.88
N VAL A 840 10.88 37.86 -36.77
CA VAL A 840 10.75 38.59 -35.52
C VAL A 840 9.35 39.16 -35.40
N TYR A 841 8.64 38.82 -34.32
CA TYR A 841 7.23 39.15 -34.11
C TYR A 841 7.03 40.11 -32.94
N ASN A 842 5.98 40.92 -33.05
CA ASN A 842 5.36 41.59 -31.91
C ASN A 842 3.97 40.98 -31.68
N LEU A 843 3.64 40.73 -30.42
CA LEU A 843 2.38 40.11 -30.01
C LEU A 843 1.65 41.00 -29.00
N GLU A 844 0.36 41.19 -29.21
CA GLU A 844 -0.57 41.84 -28.27
C GLU A 844 -1.69 40.87 -27.92
N LEU A 845 -1.91 40.68 -26.61
CA LEU A 845 -3.06 39.94 -26.08
C LEU A 845 -4.07 40.96 -25.57
N SER A 846 -5.32 40.89 -26.03
CA SER A 846 -6.38 41.82 -25.64
C SER A 846 -7.75 41.16 -25.60
N ASP A 847 -8.63 41.66 -24.73
CA ASP A 847 -10.06 41.30 -24.70
C ASP A 847 -10.93 42.57 -24.71
N GLY A 848 -12.23 42.42 -24.42
CA GLY A 848 -13.17 43.54 -24.32
C GLY A 848 -12.87 44.58 -23.22
N GLU A 849 -12.04 44.27 -22.23
CA GLU A 849 -11.59 45.17 -21.16
C GLU A 849 -10.26 45.88 -21.49
N GLY A 850 -9.53 45.42 -22.51
CA GLY A 850 -8.32 46.05 -23.03
C GLY A 850 -7.11 45.11 -23.07
N VAL A 851 -5.90 45.70 -23.15
CA VAL A 851 -4.63 44.95 -23.33
C VAL A 851 -4.26 44.16 -22.06
N ILE A 852 -4.08 42.86 -22.23
CA ILE A 852 -3.67 41.91 -21.19
C ILE A 852 -2.14 41.84 -21.10
N ALA A 853 -1.47 41.58 -22.22
CA ALA A 853 -0.01 41.47 -22.28
C ALA A 853 0.53 41.89 -23.66
N LYS A 854 1.80 42.28 -23.70
CA LYS A 854 2.53 42.56 -24.94
C LYS A 854 3.91 41.94 -24.92
N PHE A 855 4.33 41.41 -26.06
CA PHE A 855 5.63 40.82 -26.26
C PHE A 855 6.28 41.48 -27.48
N TYR A 856 7.52 41.91 -27.32
CA TYR A 856 8.25 42.65 -28.32
C TYR A 856 9.49 41.88 -28.76
N GLY A 857 9.73 41.87 -30.07
CA GLY A 857 10.93 41.26 -30.65
C GLY A 857 11.04 39.78 -30.32
N VAL A 858 9.94 39.03 -30.47
CA VAL A 858 9.94 37.59 -30.30
C VAL A 858 10.57 36.95 -31.53
N CYS A 859 11.72 36.32 -31.37
CA CYS A 859 12.44 35.69 -32.49
C CYS A 859 12.04 34.22 -32.59
N VAL A 860 11.52 33.83 -33.75
CA VAL A 860 11.26 32.43 -34.11
C VAL A 860 12.36 31.96 -35.06
N LYS A 861 12.92 30.77 -34.81
CA LYS A 861 13.89 30.14 -35.70
C LYS A 861 13.42 28.76 -36.12
N GLU A 862 13.88 28.30 -37.27
CA GLU A 862 13.66 26.94 -37.75
C GLU A 862 14.13 25.91 -36.71
N ALA A 863 13.28 24.94 -36.40
CA ALA A 863 13.65 23.82 -35.54
C ALA A 863 14.62 22.92 -36.33
N GLY A 864 15.89 22.91 -35.94
CA GLY A 864 16.93 22.16 -36.66
C GLY A 864 16.67 20.65 -36.68
N LEU A 865 16.65 20.06 -37.88
CA LEU A 865 16.82 18.61 -38.07
C LEU A 865 18.27 18.26 -37.77
N SER A 866 18.58 17.80 -36.56
CA SER A 866 19.88 17.18 -36.29
C SER A 866 19.88 15.72 -36.74
N HIS A 867 19.56 15.45 -38.00
CA HIS A 867 19.93 14.20 -38.67
C HIS A 867 20.47 14.52 -40.07
N SER A 868 21.72 14.13 -40.29
CA SER A 868 22.39 14.10 -41.58
C SER A 868 21.55 13.37 -42.61
N GLU A 869 21.29 14.01 -43.76
CA GLU A 869 20.57 13.47 -44.92
C GLU A 869 21.30 12.30 -45.64
N GLU A 870 22.16 11.53 -44.98
CA GLU A 870 22.94 10.45 -45.62
C GLU A 870 22.45 9.02 -45.33
N GLU A 871 21.31 8.80 -44.66
CA GLU A 871 20.80 7.43 -44.42
C GLU A 871 19.28 7.25 -44.68
N THR A 872 18.77 7.74 -45.81
CA THR A 872 17.39 7.41 -46.26
C THR A 872 17.30 6.82 -47.67
N GLU A 873 18.32 6.09 -48.09
CA GLU A 873 18.25 5.20 -49.26
C GLU A 873 18.78 3.82 -48.92
N ASP A 874 18.04 2.99 -48.14
CA ASP A 874 18.05 1.54 -48.39
C ASP A 874 17.00 0.71 -47.61
N TYR A 875 15.72 1.10 -47.50
CA TYR A 875 14.77 0.21 -46.80
C TYR A 875 13.35 0.30 -47.32
N MET A 876 12.99 -0.47 -48.35
CA MET A 876 11.66 -1.11 -48.44
C MET A 876 11.73 -2.32 -49.37
N SER A 877 11.68 -3.53 -48.81
CA SER A 877 11.36 -4.75 -49.58
C SER A 877 10.01 -5.30 -49.11
N VAL A 878 9.11 -5.56 -50.06
CA VAL A 878 7.71 -5.95 -49.85
C VAL A 878 7.57 -7.42 -49.38
N GLU A 879 8.68 -8.13 -49.15
CA GLU A 879 8.71 -9.58 -48.95
C GLU A 879 8.45 -10.04 -47.50
N GLN A 880 8.46 -9.12 -46.53
CA GLN A 880 8.43 -9.43 -45.09
C GLN A 880 7.05 -9.33 -44.41
N LEU A 881 6.02 -8.81 -45.09
CA LEU A 881 4.65 -8.72 -44.59
C LEU A 881 3.69 -9.47 -45.52
N LYS A 882 2.91 -10.40 -44.95
CA LYS A 882 1.90 -11.22 -45.67
C LYS A 882 0.49 -10.87 -45.19
N GLY A 883 -0.52 -11.07 -46.05
CA GLY A 883 -1.94 -10.81 -45.75
C GLY A 883 -2.62 -9.89 -46.77
N TYR A 884 -3.94 -9.95 -46.93
CA TYR A 884 -4.65 -9.13 -47.93
C TYR A 884 -4.88 -7.69 -47.42
N SER A 885 -4.43 -6.70 -48.19
CA SER A 885 -4.79 -5.28 -48.00
C SER A 885 -5.32 -4.70 -49.32
N GLU A 886 -6.54 -4.19 -49.33
CA GLU A 886 -7.16 -3.58 -50.52
C GLU A 886 -6.42 -2.33 -51.02
N ASN A 887 -5.68 -1.65 -50.14
CA ASN A 887 -5.00 -0.37 -50.42
C ASN A 887 -3.46 -0.48 -50.38
N GLY A 888 -2.89 -1.68 -50.34
CA GLY A 888 -1.46 -1.90 -50.10
C GLY A 888 -1.06 -1.70 -48.63
N TYR A 889 0.22 -1.88 -48.30
CA TYR A 889 0.73 -1.69 -46.94
C TYR A 889 1.29 -0.28 -46.74
N THR A 890 1.05 0.31 -45.57
CA THR A 890 1.67 1.59 -45.22
C THR A 890 3.17 1.42 -44.93
N SER A 891 3.94 2.49 -45.07
CA SER A 891 5.36 2.53 -44.70
C SER A 891 5.58 2.17 -43.21
N THR A 892 4.64 2.54 -42.33
CA THR A 892 4.63 2.13 -40.92
C THR A 892 4.42 0.63 -40.74
N GLN A 893 3.48 0.02 -41.49
CA GLN A 893 3.23 -1.43 -41.43
C GLN A 893 4.43 -2.24 -41.93
N LEU A 894 5.06 -1.80 -43.02
CA LEU A 894 6.26 -2.44 -43.57
C LEU A 894 7.45 -2.34 -42.61
N LEU A 895 7.64 -1.18 -41.97
CA LEU A 895 8.69 -0.98 -40.98
C LEU A 895 8.46 -1.82 -39.70
N LEU A 896 7.21 -1.89 -39.22
CA LEU A 896 6.85 -2.72 -38.07
C LEU A 896 7.09 -4.20 -38.37
N ALA A 897 6.68 -4.67 -39.56
CA ALA A 897 6.89 -6.05 -40.00
C ALA A 897 8.37 -6.42 -40.08
N LYS A 898 9.21 -5.50 -40.60
CA LYS A 898 10.66 -5.66 -40.65
C LYS A 898 11.27 -5.79 -39.25
N ILE A 899 10.92 -4.88 -38.34
CA ILE A 899 11.41 -4.90 -36.95
C ILE A 899 10.98 -6.19 -36.26
N TRP A 900 9.73 -6.64 -36.45
CA TRP A 900 9.27 -7.92 -35.91
C TRP A 900 10.05 -9.10 -36.48
N CYS A 901 10.26 -9.14 -37.80
CA CYS A 901 11.05 -10.19 -38.44
C CYS A 901 12.49 -10.25 -37.88
N GLU A 902 13.14 -9.11 -37.71
CA GLU A 902 14.49 -9.03 -37.14
C GLU A 902 14.54 -9.49 -35.68
N GLN A 903 13.62 -9.01 -34.85
CA GLN A 903 13.62 -9.28 -33.41
C GLN A 903 13.14 -10.70 -33.08
N LEU A 904 12.28 -11.28 -33.91
CA LEU A 904 11.76 -12.64 -33.75
C LEU A 904 12.55 -13.69 -34.56
N GLY A 905 13.52 -13.26 -35.38
CA GLY A 905 14.28 -14.15 -36.26
C GLY A 905 13.43 -14.82 -37.36
N MET A 906 12.37 -14.14 -37.81
CA MET A 906 11.43 -14.65 -38.80
C MET A 906 11.69 -14.05 -40.18
N LYS A 907 11.33 -14.78 -41.25
CA LYS A 907 11.47 -14.29 -42.63
C LYS A 907 10.34 -13.36 -43.07
N ALA A 908 9.14 -13.56 -42.52
CA ALA A 908 7.96 -12.74 -42.77
C ALA A 908 6.97 -12.90 -41.62
N VAL A 909 6.16 -11.88 -41.39
CA VAL A 909 5.02 -11.88 -40.45
C VAL A 909 3.71 -11.63 -41.21
N ASP A 910 2.61 -12.17 -40.71
CA ASP A 910 1.27 -11.99 -41.29
C ASP A 910 0.51 -10.89 -40.54
N LEU A 911 -0.35 -10.13 -41.24
CA LEU A 911 -1.18 -9.06 -40.67
C LEU A 911 -2.06 -9.53 -39.51
N ASP A 912 -2.51 -10.79 -39.54
CA ASP A 912 -3.39 -11.37 -38.52
C ASP A 912 -2.63 -12.04 -37.36
N GLN A 913 -1.29 -12.06 -37.39
CA GLN A 913 -0.47 -12.70 -36.35
C GLN A 913 -0.32 -11.85 -35.10
N LYS A 914 -0.52 -12.46 -33.92
CA LYS A 914 -0.28 -11.82 -32.63
C LYS A 914 1.16 -12.04 -32.15
N PHE A 915 1.82 -10.94 -31.75
CA PHE A 915 3.23 -10.89 -31.35
C PHE A 915 3.68 -12.01 -30.38
N PHE A 916 2.91 -12.22 -29.30
CA PHE A 916 3.25 -13.22 -28.27
C PHE A 916 2.98 -14.66 -28.73
N GLU A 917 2.08 -14.86 -29.69
CA GLU A 917 1.76 -16.19 -30.22
C GLU A 917 2.84 -16.70 -31.19
N ILE A 918 3.62 -15.79 -31.78
CA ILE A 918 4.72 -16.10 -32.72
C ILE A 918 6.11 -16.10 -32.07
N GLY A 919 6.19 -16.14 -30.73
CA GLY A 919 7.44 -16.26 -29.99
C GLY A 919 7.97 -14.95 -29.39
N GLY A 920 7.22 -13.84 -29.49
CA GLY A 920 7.52 -12.60 -28.78
C GLY A 920 7.44 -12.75 -27.27
N ASN A 921 8.26 -11.99 -26.55
CA ASN A 921 8.23 -11.89 -25.09
C ASN A 921 8.50 -10.44 -24.67
N SER A 922 8.44 -10.14 -23.37
CA SER A 922 8.61 -8.78 -22.85
C SER A 922 9.97 -8.16 -23.17
N VAL A 923 11.05 -8.95 -23.24
CA VAL A 923 12.39 -8.47 -23.60
C VAL A 923 12.45 -8.07 -25.08
N ILE A 924 11.88 -8.91 -25.95
CA ILE A 924 11.79 -8.64 -27.39
C ILE A 924 10.85 -7.47 -27.65
N ALA A 925 9.74 -7.35 -26.91
CA ALA A 925 8.82 -6.22 -27.01
C ALA A 925 9.52 -4.88 -26.69
N ILE A 926 10.35 -4.85 -25.64
CA ILE A 926 11.15 -3.66 -25.30
C ILE A 926 12.14 -3.33 -26.43
N ALA A 927 12.78 -4.35 -27.02
CA ALA A 927 13.69 -4.14 -28.16
C ALA A 927 12.97 -3.59 -29.41
N VAL A 928 11.78 -4.12 -29.72
CA VAL A 928 10.89 -3.64 -30.79
C VAL A 928 10.50 -2.18 -30.54
N MET A 929 10.04 -1.85 -29.32
CA MET A 929 9.65 -0.48 -28.95
C MET A 929 10.82 0.50 -29.03
N ASN A 930 12.01 0.08 -28.62
CA ASN A 930 13.23 0.89 -28.76
C ASN A 930 13.60 1.14 -30.22
N GLN A 931 13.44 0.16 -31.12
CA GLN A 931 13.70 0.36 -32.55
C GLN A 931 12.64 1.22 -33.23
N LEU A 932 11.36 1.07 -32.87
CA LEU A 932 10.28 1.94 -33.38
C LEU A 932 10.47 3.39 -32.94
N SER A 933 10.87 3.60 -31.68
CA SER A 933 11.19 4.92 -31.14
C SER A 933 12.36 5.57 -31.88
N LYS A 934 13.43 4.80 -32.17
CA LYS A 934 14.56 5.26 -33.00
C LYS A 934 14.17 5.61 -34.44
N ALA A 935 13.14 4.96 -34.97
CA ALA A 935 12.61 5.23 -36.31
C ALA A 935 11.53 6.34 -36.34
N GLY A 936 11.31 7.05 -35.22
CA GLY A 936 10.39 8.20 -35.16
C GLY A 936 8.90 7.81 -35.07
N ILE A 937 8.57 6.55 -34.78
CA ILE A 937 7.18 6.08 -34.62
C ILE A 937 6.85 6.01 -33.14
N GLN A 938 5.92 6.85 -32.68
CA GLN A 938 5.41 6.85 -31.30
C GLN A 938 3.89 6.65 -31.26
N GLY A 939 3.38 6.05 -30.18
CA GLY A 939 1.94 5.85 -29.95
C GLY A 939 1.31 4.57 -30.51
N VAL A 940 2.11 3.60 -30.96
CA VAL A 940 1.61 2.27 -31.37
C VAL A 940 1.46 1.41 -30.12
N THR A 941 0.23 0.99 -29.83
CA THR A 941 -0.14 0.11 -28.70
C THR A 941 -0.13 -1.35 -29.11
#